data_AF-A0A654M1M4-F1
#
_entry.id   AF-A0A654M1M4-F1
#
_cell.length_a   1.000
_cell.length_b   1.000
_cell.length_c   1.000
_cell.angle_alpha   90.00
_cell.angle_beta   90.00
_cell.angle_gamma   90.00
#
_symmetry.space_group_name_H-M   'P 1'
#
loop_
_entity.id
_entity.type
_entity.pdbx_description
1 polymer ?
#
loop_
_entity_poly.entity_id
_entity_poly.type
_entity_poly.pdbx_seq_one_letter_code
_entity_poly.pdbx_strand_id
1 'polypeptide(L)'
;MKPVSLYLSNFKSFLDIKLNFRDDLQLICGKNNTGKSTILEAISLLLQKPLDDAQLRDKINVFQKKNTFEIVLKVKIEENDIYPIIKNAKVSNIRLSRSSKDEIYNMQNKEITISLSYDRIMDNYTKNISYFSKNTQEEIIEVKCSVEDYLAKKFLYINSDRTVLPSEYFTPKNNFDKNFISQNHNVRHYILYLKTYRPDQFVKFQSAISQIFENMLVKPRINYEEGFVTVEVNLNGPSTEIGLIGAGQKELLLILSKIFYYSPDLVMIDEPELNLHYDLIIKFLNFMKNHNSLFVLSSHSDLLINNVNLDQLIYTKPQNNFISSISKIDREGLSELYEDLGYIQSNYEKLRNLDYDMMILYEGKDSKEKEKKVINKFLSESKNSNTLSKVRKKYIPLGGRKDKILHNILDGVYDIKFPFILILDRDEVNEKDVEKYNQTYETRIHIWGKREIENYLINIRAIVKVLRLKGIETDPQTIHKVVEDLSLKLLNKVAILRVIERYKRKTLIEDHQRISKFISENQGKNTLDIASNLGDFVLQGLQDLNKNNIENEFNNQILELKNRWKKDFLTICPGKELLALLKNYINKTYHVTVHDFEILDEIEILDDDIETLSSKIVKQIDSMETHQNESESNKFIKIGTWNWPVLFELTASEEIVVIMPNLEYDWNNTNYEIKVFKEGNVRSTSILTTNLIPYDLAIIERKVYILCSKVLVEDDREFEYDTLLIYDIESQNLDKEVHFYYEEEEGKEGDPSCIAINKITKKVYASIFYYEGGNPGLFSLEPPYINSKQISDGEVGYFDLLVDEKNNRLFGIFYENPKYFLHVYDTENDVIIYDYEIEASTSSELVLKNDNEILIQNQNSLLRLEVASGLTEILLECNTFEAVRFDPLNEIVYVISHDSNSEVFSLNLWDPQSMIPILCSKFRISDLRISAQQICYLLSVPDGEKQNKFVYTIKQSSVQSILREKTEGALFS
;
A
#
# COMPACT_ATOMS: atom_id res chain seq x y z
N MET A 1 -7.84 -22.67 31.82
CA MET A 1 -7.20 -21.49 32.45
C MET A 1 -7.15 -20.28 31.52
N LYS A 2 -7.79 -19.14 31.86
CA LYS A 2 -7.75 -17.90 31.05
C LYS A 2 -7.23 -16.71 31.86
N PRO A 3 -6.34 -15.86 31.31
CA PRO A 3 -5.89 -14.65 32.01
C PRO A 3 -7.05 -13.67 32.22
N VAL A 4 -7.03 -12.96 33.35
CA VAL A 4 -8.05 -11.98 33.75
C VAL A 4 -7.46 -10.57 33.73
N SER A 5 -6.27 -10.41 34.28
CA SER A 5 -5.57 -9.12 34.29
C SER A 5 -4.06 -9.27 34.35
N LEU A 6 -3.34 -8.38 33.69
CA LEU A 6 -1.90 -8.19 33.77
C LEU A 6 -1.59 -6.85 34.44
N TYR A 7 -0.60 -6.85 35.34
CA TYR A 7 -0.01 -5.66 35.92
C TYR A 7 1.49 -5.69 35.65
N LEU A 8 2.03 -4.62 35.08
CA LEU A 8 3.47 -4.43 34.88
C LEU A 8 3.93 -3.20 35.64
N SER A 9 4.99 -3.36 36.42
CA SER A 9 5.66 -2.28 37.14
C SER A 9 7.14 -2.28 36.78
N ASN A 10 7.62 -1.15 36.25
CA ASN A 10 9.01 -0.90 35.87
C ASN A 10 9.60 -1.98 34.93
N PHE A 11 8.83 -2.43 33.94
CA PHE A 11 9.23 -3.49 33.00
C PHE A 11 9.38 -2.95 31.57
N LYS A 12 10.61 -3.01 31.03
CA LYS A 12 10.98 -2.46 29.72
C LYS A 12 10.46 -1.02 29.52
N SER A 13 9.56 -0.78 28.55
CA SER A 13 9.02 0.54 28.25
C SER A 13 7.84 0.97 29.15
N PHE A 14 7.36 0.11 30.05
CA PHE A 14 6.23 0.42 30.93
C PHE A 14 6.66 0.73 32.35
N LEU A 15 6.29 1.92 32.85
CA LEU A 15 6.53 2.30 34.24
C LEU A 15 5.51 1.66 35.20
N ASP A 16 4.22 1.76 34.86
CA ASP A 16 3.11 1.18 35.61
C ASP A 16 1.90 1.05 34.67
N ILE A 17 1.44 -0.17 34.42
CA ILE A 17 0.23 -0.43 33.64
C ILE A 17 -0.62 -1.54 34.24
N LYS A 18 -1.93 -1.45 34.03
CA LYS A 18 -2.90 -2.51 34.33
C LYS A 18 -3.78 -2.76 33.11
N LEU A 19 -3.81 -4.01 32.68
CA LEU A 19 -4.57 -4.47 31.52
C LEU A 19 -5.53 -5.58 31.96
N ASN A 20 -6.78 -5.53 31.49
CA ASN A 20 -7.76 -6.58 31.73
C ASN A 20 -8.02 -7.32 30.42
N PHE A 21 -8.05 -8.64 30.49
CA PHE A 21 -8.29 -9.49 29.33
C PHE A 21 -9.76 -9.80 29.14
N ARG A 22 -10.11 -10.07 27.89
CA ARG A 22 -11.38 -10.69 27.52
C ARG A 22 -11.23 -12.21 27.44
N ASP A 23 -12.35 -12.90 27.29
CA ASP A 23 -12.38 -14.37 27.16
C ASP A 23 -12.29 -14.86 25.71
N ASP A 24 -12.30 -13.95 24.71
CA ASP A 24 -12.37 -14.20 23.27
C ASP A 24 -11.09 -13.79 22.49
N LEU A 25 -11.09 -12.64 21.82
CA LEU A 25 -10.01 -12.12 20.98
C LEU A 25 -9.64 -10.71 21.46
N GLN A 26 -8.35 -10.45 21.57
CA GLN A 26 -7.82 -9.15 21.94
C GLN A 26 -6.66 -8.76 21.01
N LEU A 27 -6.69 -7.53 20.49
CA LEU A 27 -5.68 -7.01 19.59
C LEU A 27 -4.97 -5.81 20.24
N ILE A 28 -3.66 -5.92 20.43
CA ILE A 28 -2.78 -4.86 20.89
C ILE A 28 -2.21 -4.15 19.66
N CYS A 29 -2.56 -2.88 19.48
CA CYS A 29 -2.21 -2.09 18.30
C CYS A 29 -1.49 -0.79 18.65
N GLY A 30 -0.69 -0.28 17.73
CA GLY A 30 0.09 0.95 17.90
C GLY A 30 1.37 0.93 17.05
N LYS A 31 2.09 2.05 17.01
CA LYS A 31 3.36 2.17 16.26
C LYS A 31 4.40 1.14 16.66
N ASN A 32 5.43 0.96 15.82
CA ASN A 32 6.61 0.20 16.21
C ASN A 32 7.25 0.82 17.47
N ASN A 33 7.81 -0.05 18.31
CA ASN A 33 8.47 0.32 19.57
C ASN A 33 7.56 0.95 20.65
N THR A 34 6.24 0.80 20.57
CA THR A 34 5.29 1.27 21.60
C THR A 34 5.03 0.26 22.73
N GLY A 35 5.73 -0.88 22.75
CA GLY A 35 5.61 -1.89 23.81
C GLY A 35 4.61 -3.01 23.54
N LYS A 36 4.11 -3.18 22.31
CA LYS A 36 3.20 -4.28 21.93
C LYS A 36 3.76 -5.66 22.27
N SER A 37 4.91 -6.02 21.69
CA SER A 37 5.60 -7.29 21.94
C SER A 37 6.05 -7.43 23.40
N THR A 38 6.37 -6.31 24.07
CA THR A 38 6.72 -6.30 25.51
C THR A 38 5.62 -6.85 26.39
N ILE A 39 4.34 -6.58 26.07
CA ILE A 39 3.21 -7.14 26.82
C ILE A 39 3.14 -8.67 26.65
N LEU A 40 3.28 -9.16 25.41
CA LEU A 40 3.26 -10.60 25.12
C LEU A 40 4.45 -11.32 25.78
N GLU A 41 5.64 -10.73 25.72
CA GLU A 41 6.85 -11.24 26.36
C GLU A 41 6.70 -11.30 27.88
N ALA A 42 6.11 -10.29 28.52
CA ALA A 42 5.89 -10.28 29.96
C ALA A 42 5.02 -11.45 30.42
N ILE A 43 3.93 -11.72 29.69
CA ILE A 43 3.04 -12.86 29.94
C ILE A 43 3.80 -14.17 29.71
N SER A 44 4.57 -14.24 28.62
CA SER A 44 5.38 -15.40 28.25
C SER A 44 6.40 -15.76 29.36
N LEU A 45 7.11 -14.77 29.92
CA LEU A 45 8.05 -14.98 31.04
C LEU A 45 7.37 -15.56 32.29
N LEU A 46 6.13 -15.15 32.60
CA LEU A 46 5.37 -15.70 33.72
C LEU A 46 4.93 -17.14 33.50
N LEU A 47 4.62 -17.52 32.26
CA LEU A 47 3.99 -18.81 31.95
C LEU A 47 4.98 -19.88 31.50
N GLN A 48 6.20 -19.49 31.11
CA GLN A 48 7.29 -20.41 30.77
C GLN A 48 7.98 -21.01 32.02
N LYS A 49 8.77 -22.06 31.79
CA LYS A 49 9.72 -22.56 32.79
C LYS A 49 10.64 -21.43 33.26
N PRO A 50 11.09 -21.46 34.53
CA PRO A 50 12.05 -20.49 35.01
C PRO A 50 13.30 -20.59 34.13
N LEU A 51 13.57 -19.49 33.42
CA LEU A 51 14.81 -19.25 32.72
C LEU A 51 15.94 -19.23 33.77
N ASP A 52 17.16 -19.61 33.37
CA ASP A 52 18.31 -19.41 34.25
C ASP A 52 18.61 -17.90 34.41
N ASP A 53 19.36 -17.55 35.46
CA ASP A 53 19.64 -16.15 35.78
C ASP A 53 20.40 -15.41 34.65
N ALA A 54 21.09 -16.12 33.76
CA ALA A 54 21.79 -15.52 32.63
C ALA A 54 20.80 -15.16 31.50
N GLN A 55 19.90 -16.10 31.15
CA GLN A 55 18.84 -15.90 30.17
C GLN A 55 17.82 -14.83 30.60
N LEU A 56 17.57 -14.69 31.90
CA LEU A 56 16.74 -13.60 32.43
C LEU A 56 17.43 -12.24 32.29
N ARG A 57 18.73 -12.15 32.58
CA ARG A 57 19.51 -10.91 32.42
C ARG A 57 19.48 -10.42 30.97
N ASP A 58 19.66 -11.31 29.99
CA ASP A 58 19.67 -10.94 28.57
C ASP A 58 18.29 -10.49 28.06
N LYS A 59 17.20 -11.03 28.62
CA LYS A 59 15.83 -10.72 28.19
C LYS A 59 15.23 -9.49 28.88
N ILE A 60 15.79 -9.04 30.01
CA ILE A 60 15.18 -8.01 30.86
C ILE A 60 16.03 -6.75 30.91
N ASN A 61 15.70 -5.79 30.04
CA ASN A 61 16.15 -4.41 30.21
C ASN A 61 15.27 -3.70 31.26
N VAL A 62 15.81 -3.48 32.45
CA VAL A 62 15.15 -2.67 33.49
C VAL A 62 15.29 -1.19 33.14
N PHE A 63 14.20 -0.44 33.23
CA PHE A 63 14.24 1.01 33.05
C PHE A 63 15.18 1.64 34.10
N GLN A 64 16.16 2.43 33.66
CA GLN A 64 17.32 2.87 34.47
C GLN A 64 17.02 3.60 35.79
N LYS A 65 15.77 3.97 36.07
CA LYS A 65 15.40 4.79 37.24
C LYS A 65 15.03 3.99 38.51
N LYS A 66 14.74 2.69 38.44
CA LYS A 66 14.35 1.87 39.61
C LYS A 66 15.07 0.52 39.61
N ASN A 67 15.45 0.04 40.79
CA ASN A 67 16.21 -1.20 40.98
C ASN A 67 15.36 -2.47 40.96
N THR A 68 14.04 -2.36 40.87
CA THR A 68 13.13 -3.50 40.93
C THR A 68 12.11 -3.46 39.81
N PHE A 69 11.68 -4.61 39.30
CA PHE A 69 10.50 -4.71 38.45
C PHE A 69 9.55 -5.78 38.98
N GLU A 70 8.28 -5.68 38.63
CA GLU A 70 7.26 -6.65 38.98
C GLU A 70 6.30 -6.88 37.80
N ILE A 71 6.02 -8.15 37.52
CA ILE A 71 5.02 -8.61 36.55
C ILE A 71 4.03 -9.46 37.33
N VAL A 72 2.73 -9.14 37.26
CA VAL A 72 1.67 -9.91 37.95
C VAL A 72 0.56 -10.24 36.97
N LEU A 73 0.27 -11.53 36.81
CA LEU A 73 -0.82 -12.04 35.99
C LEU A 73 -1.84 -12.76 36.88
N LYS A 74 -3.10 -12.35 36.78
CA LYS A 74 -4.23 -13.09 37.37
C LYS A 74 -4.84 -14.00 36.32
N VAL A 75 -5.11 -15.24 36.69
CA VAL A 75 -5.62 -16.29 35.80
C VAL A 75 -6.80 -16.98 36.46
N LYS A 76 -7.90 -17.10 35.73
CA LYS A 76 -9.06 -17.89 36.11
C LYS A 76 -8.81 -19.36 35.78
N ILE A 77 -9.10 -20.25 36.72
CA ILE A 77 -8.91 -21.70 36.58
C ILE A 77 -10.25 -22.44 36.48
N GLU A 78 -10.26 -23.56 35.76
CA GLU A 78 -11.41 -24.45 35.71
C GLU A 78 -11.25 -25.61 36.70
N GLU A 79 -12.35 -26.32 37.01
CA GLU A 79 -12.33 -27.46 37.95
C GLU A 79 -11.31 -28.54 37.54
N ASN A 80 -11.18 -28.77 36.24
CA ASN A 80 -10.22 -29.74 35.69
C ASN A 80 -8.76 -29.30 35.87
N ASP A 81 -8.51 -28.00 36.08
CA ASP A 81 -7.17 -27.46 36.28
C ASP A 81 -6.73 -27.56 37.76
N ILE A 82 -7.68 -27.64 38.70
CA ILE A 82 -7.43 -27.64 40.15
C ILE A 82 -6.56 -28.83 40.59
N TYR A 83 -6.96 -30.05 40.22
CA TYR A 83 -6.27 -31.26 40.68
C TYR A 83 -4.80 -31.35 40.19
N PRO A 84 -4.48 -31.10 38.90
CA PRO A 84 -3.09 -31.04 38.43
C PRO A 84 -2.24 -29.99 39.15
N ILE A 85 -2.80 -28.82 39.44
CA ILE A 85 -2.10 -27.73 40.15
C ILE A 85 -1.78 -28.17 41.57
N ILE A 86 -2.76 -28.72 42.29
CA ILE A 86 -2.57 -29.23 43.67
C ILE A 86 -1.56 -30.39 43.70
N LYS A 87 -1.64 -31.32 42.75
CA LYS A 87 -0.77 -32.50 42.70
C LYS A 87 0.71 -32.12 42.55
N ASN A 88 1.00 -31.06 41.81
CA ASN A 88 2.36 -30.60 41.54
C ASN A 88 2.83 -29.49 42.50
N ALA A 89 2.04 -29.14 43.50
CA ALA A 89 2.40 -28.13 44.48
C ALA A 89 3.43 -28.64 45.51
N LYS A 90 4.61 -28.00 45.55
CA LYS A 90 5.63 -28.20 46.59
C LYS A 90 5.39 -27.22 47.74
N VAL A 91 4.53 -27.59 48.66
CA VAL A 91 4.15 -26.73 49.79
C VAL A 91 5.34 -26.50 50.73
N SER A 92 5.96 -25.33 50.63
CA SER A 92 6.87 -24.82 51.65
C SER A 92 6.06 -24.00 52.67
N ASN A 93 5.54 -24.68 53.70
CA ASN A 93 5.13 -24.18 55.03
C ASN A 93 3.81 -24.71 55.60
N ILE A 94 3.12 -25.67 54.96
CA ILE A 94 1.94 -26.31 55.58
C ILE A 94 2.07 -27.83 55.43
N ARG A 95 2.18 -28.54 56.56
CA ARG A 95 1.88 -29.98 56.61
C ARG A 95 0.39 -30.13 56.27
N LEU A 96 0.06 -30.31 55.00
CA LEU A 96 -1.31 -30.57 54.57
C LEU A 96 -1.74 -31.95 55.12
N SER A 97 -2.50 -31.94 56.22
CA SER A 97 -3.35 -33.06 56.62
C SER A 97 -4.34 -33.37 55.50
N ARG A 98 -4.85 -34.60 55.42
CA ARG A 98 -5.85 -34.99 54.41
C ARG A 98 -7.03 -34.00 54.29
N SER A 99 -7.43 -33.38 55.41
CA SER A 99 -8.48 -32.36 55.47
C SER A 99 -8.23 -31.12 54.60
N SER A 100 -6.99 -30.65 54.46
CA SER A 100 -6.70 -29.40 53.75
C SER A 100 -6.57 -29.56 52.23
N LYS A 101 -6.50 -30.78 51.70
CA LYS A 101 -6.72 -31.03 50.26
C LYS A 101 -8.19 -30.93 49.88
N ASP A 102 -9.07 -31.45 50.73
CA ASP A 102 -10.52 -31.39 50.53
C ASP A 102 -11.04 -29.94 50.68
N GLU A 103 -10.42 -29.15 51.56
CA GLU A 103 -10.70 -27.71 51.64
C GLU A 103 -10.34 -26.99 50.33
N ILE A 104 -9.14 -27.21 49.75
CA ILE A 104 -8.76 -26.58 48.47
C ILE A 104 -9.69 -27.02 47.33
N TYR A 105 -10.14 -28.28 47.32
CA TYR A 105 -11.08 -28.79 46.31
C TYR A 105 -12.48 -28.16 46.41
N ASN A 106 -12.88 -27.73 47.61
CA ASN A 106 -14.19 -27.12 47.89
C ASN A 106 -14.18 -25.57 47.87
N MET A 107 -13.06 -24.92 47.52
CA MET A 107 -12.94 -23.46 47.51
C MET A 107 -13.69 -22.82 46.34
N GLN A 108 -14.48 -21.77 46.64
CA GLN A 108 -15.34 -21.10 45.64
C GLN A 108 -14.57 -20.17 44.68
N ASN A 109 -13.38 -19.69 45.07
CA ASN A 109 -12.68 -18.63 44.34
C ASN A 109 -11.74 -19.21 43.27
N LYS A 110 -12.15 -19.25 42.00
CA LYS A 110 -11.40 -19.93 40.92
C LYS A 110 -10.32 -19.04 40.26
N GLU A 111 -9.51 -18.32 41.03
CA GLU A 111 -8.44 -17.43 40.52
C GLU A 111 -7.08 -17.69 41.17
N ILE A 112 -6.01 -17.71 40.36
CA ILE A 112 -4.61 -17.79 40.76
C ILE A 112 -3.90 -16.49 40.35
N THR A 113 -2.96 -16.03 41.16
CA THR A 113 -2.05 -14.93 40.83
C THR A 113 -0.64 -15.47 40.64
N ILE A 114 -0.05 -15.22 39.47
CA ILE A 114 1.32 -15.58 39.11
C ILE A 114 2.10 -14.27 39.05
N SER A 115 3.20 -14.16 39.81
CA SER A 115 4.04 -12.97 39.80
C SER A 115 5.52 -13.32 39.59
N LEU A 116 6.24 -12.39 38.96
CA LEU A 116 7.68 -12.39 38.80
C LEU A 116 8.20 -11.02 39.20
N SER A 117 9.05 -10.99 40.22
CA SER A 117 9.73 -9.79 40.67
C SER A 117 11.23 -9.98 40.62
N TYR A 118 11.96 -8.91 40.33
CA TYR A 118 13.42 -8.88 40.41
C TYR A 118 13.86 -7.73 41.30
N ASP A 119 14.87 -8.00 42.10
CA ASP A 119 15.59 -6.98 42.84
C ASP A 119 17.05 -6.94 42.38
N ARG A 120 17.43 -5.85 41.71
CA ARG A 120 18.79 -5.61 41.19
C ARG A 120 19.82 -5.46 42.31
N ILE A 121 19.42 -5.03 43.51
CA ILE A 121 20.33 -4.89 44.65
C ILE A 121 20.73 -6.28 45.16
N MET A 122 19.76 -7.19 45.24
CA MET A 122 19.99 -8.57 45.68
C MET A 122 20.42 -9.51 44.55
N ASP A 123 20.38 -9.03 43.29
CA ASP A 123 20.55 -9.82 42.07
C ASP A 123 19.75 -11.13 42.11
N ASN A 124 18.49 -11.03 42.52
CA ASN A 124 17.64 -12.18 42.79
C ASN A 124 16.29 -12.06 42.09
N TYR A 125 15.90 -13.14 41.41
CA TYR A 125 14.58 -13.28 40.79
C TYR A 125 13.67 -14.10 41.71
N THR A 126 12.48 -13.58 41.98
CA THR A 126 11.46 -14.31 42.72
C THR A 126 10.24 -14.51 41.83
N LYS A 127 9.95 -15.76 41.48
CA LYS A 127 8.70 -16.16 40.82
C LYS A 127 7.80 -16.82 41.86
N ASN A 128 6.60 -16.26 42.05
CA ASN A 128 5.62 -16.77 43.00
C ASN A 128 4.33 -17.13 42.28
N ILE A 129 3.72 -18.23 42.71
CA ILE A 129 2.37 -18.61 42.33
C ILE A 129 1.58 -18.64 43.63
N SER A 130 0.54 -17.81 43.70
CA SER A 130 -0.27 -17.62 44.89
C SER A 130 -1.74 -17.82 44.54
N TYR A 131 -2.47 -18.42 45.46
CA TYR A 131 -3.90 -18.66 45.31
C TYR A 131 -4.63 -17.99 46.48
N PHE A 132 -5.70 -17.26 46.20
CA PHE A 132 -6.43 -16.50 47.21
C PHE A 132 -7.83 -17.07 47.40
N SER A 133 -8.05 -17.74 48.54
CA SER A 133 -9.38 -18.18 48.96
C SER A 133 -9.96 -17.23 49.99
N LYS A 134 -11.22 -16.82 49.80
CA LYS A 134 -12.00 -16.13 50.83
C LYS A 134 -12.73 -17.19 51.66
N ASN A 135 -12.12 -17.65 52.76
CA ASN A 135 -12.90 -18.25 53.85
C ASN A 135 -13.23 -17.19 54.89
N THR A 136 -14.29 -17.43 55.66
CA THR A 136 -14.91 -16.53 56.65
C THR A 136 -14.01 -16.14 57.84
N GLN A 137 -12.74 -16.53 57.82
CA GLN A 137 -11.65 -16.03 58.66
C GLN A 137 -10.44 -15.78 57.74
N GLU A 138 -9.84 -14.59 57.84
CA GLU A 138 -8.82 -14.03 56.93
C GLU A 138 -7.47 -14.77 56.94
N GLU A 139 -7.42 -16.06 56.60
CA GLU A 139 -6.15 -16.78 56.40
C GLU A 139 -5.77 -16.81 54.91
N ILE A 140 -4.70 -16.09 54.56
CA ILE A 140 -4.04 -16.17 53.25
C ILE A 140 -3.18 -17.43 53.23
N ILE A 141 -3.56 -18.41 52.40
CA ILE A 141 -2.76 -19.62 52.19
C ILE A 141 -1.84 -19.41 50.98
N GLU A 142 -0.58 -19.05 51.22
CA GLU A 142 0.44 -18.97 50.16
C GLU A 142 0.93 -20.38 49.80
N VAL A 143 0.50 -20.92 48.65
CA VAL A 143 0.92 -22.23 48.14
C VAL A 143 1.98 -22.07 47.07
N LYS A 144 3.27 -22.19 47.44
CA LYS A 144 4.34 -22.30 46.44
C LYS A 144 4.22 -23.64 45.71
N CYS A 145 4.09 -23.61 44.40
CA CYS A 145 3.89 -24.80 43.58
C CYS A 145 4.74 -24.75 42.31
N SER A 146 5.34 -25.88 41.93
CA SER A 146 6.04 -25.99 40.64
C SER A 146 5.05 -26.50 39.59
N VAL A 147 4.18 -25.60 39.11
CA VAL A 147 3.15 -25.90 38.10
C VAL A 147 3.54 -25.42 36.71
N GLU A 148 4.79 -25.00 36.50
CA GLU A 148 5.27 -24.41 35.25
C GLU A 148 5.16 -25.39 34.08
N ASP A 149 5.41 -26.68 34.30
CA ASP A 149 5.22 -27.73 33.29
C ASP A 149 3.76 -27.88 32.86
N TYR A 150 2.82 -27.64 33.78
CA TYR A 150 1.40 -27.69 33.51
C TYR A 150 0.92 -26.41 32.80
N LEU A 151 1.36 -25.25 33.29
CA LEU A 151 1.05 -23.95 32.70
C LEU A 151 1.61 -23.83 31.29
N ALA A 152 2.88 -24.20 31.06
CA ALA A 152 3.52 -24.09 29.75
C ALA A 152 2.74 -24.82 28.65
N LYS A 153 2.01 -25.89 28.96
CA LYS A 153 1.19 -26.64 28.00
C LYS A 153 -0.17 -26.00 27.71
N LYS A 154 -0.64 -25.10 28.58
CA LYS A 154 -1.91 -24.37 28.43
C LYS A 154 -1.76 -23.08 27.66
N PHE A 155 -0.55 -22.68 27.30
CA PHE A 155 -0.27 -21.39 26.65
C PHE A 155 0.64 -21.57 25.45
N LEU A 156 0.36 -20.82 24.38
CA LEU A 156 1.16 -20.82 23.18
C LEU A 156 1.57 -19.39 22.84
N TYR A 157 2.87 -19.13 22.72
CA TYR A 157 3.40 -17.86 22.22
C TYR A 157 4.11 -18.07 20.90
N ILE A 158 3.73 -17.29 19.89
CA ILE A 158 4.31 -17.30 18.56
C ILE A 158 4.85 -15.90 18.29
N ASN A 159 6.17 -15.73 18.34
CA ASN A 159 6.85 -14.47 18.01
C ASN A 159 6.86 -14.25 16.49
N SER A 160 7.43 -13.14 16.01
CA SER A 160 7.53 -12.83 14.58
C SER A 160 8.56 -13.69 13.82
N ASP A 161 9.47 -14.38 14.51
CA ASP A 161 10.44 -15.30 13.89
C ASP A 161 9.83 -16.70 13.71
N ARG A 162 9.23 -16.93 12.54
CA ARG A 162 8.44 -18.15 12.20
C ARG A 162 8.94 -18.87 10.96
N THR A 163 10.24 -18.79 10.68
CA THR A 163 10.81 -19.44 9.50
C THR A 163 10.55 -20.94 9.50
N VAL A 164 10.02 -21.50 8.41
CA VAL A 164 9.86 -22.95 8.26
C VAL A 164 11.13 -23.50 7.63
N LEU A 165 11.74 -24.51 8.26
CA LEU A 165 12.97 -25.12 7.74
C LEU A 165 12.70 -25.85 6.41
N PRO A 166 13.65 -25.81 5.46
CA PRO A 166 13.54 -26.56 4.21
C PRO A 166 13.32 -28.07 4.44
N SER A 167 14.01 -28.64 5.42
CA SER A 167 13.87 -30.04 5.84
C SER A 167 13.97 -30.19 7.37
N GLU A 168 13.34 -31.23 7.92
CA GLU A 168 13.33 -31.52 9.36
C GLU A 168 13.75 -32.97 9.62
N TYR A 169 14.90 -33.16 10.29
CA TYR A 169 15.35 -34.48 10.75
C TYR A 169 14.38 -35.07 11.77
N PHE A 170 14.03 -36.34 11.61
CA PHE A 170 13.13 -37.03 12.53
C PHE A 170 13.67 -36.98 13.96
N THR A 171 12.89 -36.38 14.86
CA THR A 171 13.21 -36.26 16.28
C THR A 171 12.18 -37.03 17.08
N PRO A 172 12.54 -38.11 17.80
CA PRO A 172 11.59 -38.90 18.59
C PRO A 172 10.76 -38.04 19.57
N LYS A 173 9.47 -38.39 19.74
CA LYS A 173 8.51 -37.60 20.53
C LYS A 173 9.02 -37.16 21.90
N ASN A 174 9.68 -38.05 22.65
CA ASN A 174 10.20 -37.75 23.98
C ASN A 174 11.27 -36.64 23.99
N ASN A 175 12.00 -36.47 22.89
CA ASN A 175 12.98 -35.39 22.72
C ASN A 175 12.31 -34.14 22.15
N PHE A 176 11.31 -34.31 21.29
CA PHE A 176 10.50 -33.23 20.76
C PHE A 176 9.76 -32.48 21.89
N ASP A 177 9.02 -33.19 22.75
CA ASP A 177 8.23 -32.58 23.83
C ASP A 177 9.10 -31.88 24.92
N LYS A 178 10.39 -32.20 25.02
CA LYS A 178 11.32 -31.58 26.00
C LYS A 178 11.72 -30.14 25.63
N ASN A 179 11.68 -29.79 24.34
CA ASN A 179 12.17 -28.51 23.80
C ASN A 179 11.03 -27.58 23.36
N PHE A 180 9.91 -27.58 24.08
CA PHE A 180 8.66 -26.85 23.79
C PHE A 180 8.87 -25.37 23.35
N ILE A 181 9.88 -24.68 23.88
CA ILE A 181 10.07 -23.23 23.71
C ILE A 181 10.92 -22.87 22.47
N SER A 182 11.79 -23.76 21.99
CA SER A 182 12.76 -23.46 20.90
C SER A 182 12.32 -23.95 19.52
N GLN A 183 11.09 -24.42 19.37
CA GLN A 183 10.63 -25.18 18.19
C GLN A 183 9.66 -24.37 17.33
N ASN A 184 10.05 -23.15 16.95
CA ASN A 184 9.26 -22.33 16.04
C ASN A 184 9.34 -22.76 14.57
N HIS A 185 10.10 -23.80 14.25
CA HIS A 185 10.40 -24.13 12.86
C HIS A 185 9.97 -25.54 12.44
N ASN A 186 9.46 -26.38 13.38
CA ASN A 186 9.24 -27.82 13.18
C ASN A 186 7.80 -28.19 12.77
N VAL A 187 7.27 -27.57 11.73
CA VAL A 187 5.88 -27.78 11.28
C VAL A 187 5.59 -29.25 10.94
N ARG A 188 6.55 -29.96 10.32
CA ARG A 188 6.35 -31.35 9.86
C ARG A 188 6.16 -32.30 11.03
N HIS A 189 6.93 -32.12 12.10
CA HIS A 189 6.78 -32.90 13.33
C HIS A 189 5.46 -32.64 14.03
N TYR A 190 5.02 -31.38 14.12
CA TYR A 190 3.72 -31.06 14.74
C TYR A 190 2.58 -31.78 14.02
N ILE A 191 2.56 -31.73 12.69
CA ILE A 191 1.54 -32.40 11.87
C ILE A 191 1.63 -33.93 12.01
N LEU A 192 2.83 -34.51 11.94
CA LEU A 192 3.05 -35.95 12.12
C LEU A 192 2.55 -36.43 13.48
N TYR A 193 2.91 -35.72 14.56
CA TYR A 193 2.54 -36.09 15.92
C TYR A 193 1.08 -35.79 16.26
N LEU A 194 0.50 -34.77 15.65
CA LEU A 194 -0.94 -34.54 15.69
C LEU A 194 -1.69 -35.74 15.09
N LYS A 195 -1.32 -36.19 13.89
CA LYS A 195 -1.93 -37.38 13.25
C LYS A 195 -1.72 -38.65 14.06
N THR A 196 -0.50 -38.86 14.56
CA THR A 196 -0.10 -40.14 15.20
C THR A 196 -0.65 -40.27 16.63
N TYR A 197 -0.62 -39.20 17.42
CA TYR A 197 -0.93 -39.26 18.86
C TYR A 197 -2.22 -38.56 19.25
N ARG A 198 -2.82 -37.72 18.38
CA ARG A 198 -4.07 -36.99 18.66
C ARG A 198 -4.99 -36.99 17.42
N PRO A 199 -5.40 -38.17 16.91
CA PRO A 199 -6.15 -38.28 15.65
C PRO A 199 -7.45 -37.46 15.63
N ASP A 200 -8.18 -37.37 16.74
CA ASP A 200 -9.40 -36.55 16.81
C ASP A 200 -9.11 -35.04 16.61
N GLN A 201 -7.98 -34.57 17.11
CA GLN A 201 -7.53 -33.19 16.90
C GLN A 201 -6.97 -33.00 15.48
N PHE A 202 -6.36 -34.04 14.91
CA PHE A 202 -5.94 -34.03 13.52
C PHE A 202 -7.12 -33.87 12.55
N VAL A 203 -8.25 -34.53 12.80
CA VAL A 203 -9.48 -34.34 12.01
C VAL A 203 -9.98 -32.90 12.09
N LYS A 204 -9.99 -32.30 13.29
CA LYS A 204 -10.39 -30.90 13.47
C LYS A 204 -9.41 -29.92 12.80
N PHE A 205 -8.12 -30.19 12.92
CA PHE A 205 -7.06 -29.45 12.21
C PHE A 205 -7.27 -29.53 10.70
N GLN A 206 -7.49 -30.72 10.15
CA GLN A 206 -7.75 -30.93 8.74
C GLN A 206 -9.00 -30.15 8.29
N SER A 207 -10.08 -30.18 9.07
CA SER A 207 -11.28 -29.38 8.79
C SER A 207 -11.02 -27.87 8.80
N ALA A 208 -10.23 -27.36 9.75
CA ALA A 208 -9.89 -25.93 9.82
C ALA A 208 -9.01 -25.51 8.63
N ILE A 209 -8.04 -26.36 8.26
CA ILE A 209 -7.18 -26.16 7.11
C ILE A 209 -7.98 -26.14 5.80
N SER A 210 -8.88 -27.10 5.60
CA SER A 210 -9.72 -27.14 4.40
C SER A 210 -10.68 -25.94 4.30
N GLN A 211 -11.11 -25.36 5.43
CA GLN A 211 -11.91 -24.12 5.44
C GLN A 211 -11.08 -22.88 5.11
N ILE A 212 -9.85 -22.79 5.62
CA ILE A 212 -8.98 -21.63 5.42
C ILE A 212 -8.36 -21.63 4.01
N PHE A 213 -7.93 -22.79 3.51
CA PHE A 213 -7.19 -22.95 2.26
C PHE A 213 -7.96 -23.71 1.16
N GLU A 214 -9.29 -23.60 1.13
CA GLU A 214 -10.14 -24.13 0.04
C GLU A 214 -9.84 -25.58 -0.35
N ASN A 215 -10.18 -26.50 0.57
CA ASN A 215 -10.05 -27.96 0.43
C ASN A 215 -8.62 -28.53 0.48
N MET A 216 -7.65 -27.78 0.99
CA MET A 216 -6.32 -28.30 1.26
C MET A 216 -6.31 -29.56 2.15
N LEU A 217 -5.63 -30.62 1.72
CA LEU A 217 -5.43 -31.87 2.46
C LEU A 217 -3.97 -32.06 2.87
N VAL A 218 -3.73 -32.43 4.13
CA VAL A 218 -2.37 -32.60 4.66
C VAL A 218 -2.12 -34.06 5.01
N LYS A 219 -1.05 -34.64 4.46
CA LYS A 219 -0.68 -36.05 4.61
C LYS A 219 0.78 -36.16 5.10
N PRO A 220 1.02 -36.21 6.41
CA PRO A 220 2.37 -36.46 6.93
C PRO A 220 2.78 -37.92 6.71
N ARG A 221 4.06 -38.12 6.33
CA ARG A 221 4.73 -39.40 6.13
C ARG A 221 6.15 -39.35 6.73
N ILE A 222 6.74 -40.51 7.00
CA ILE A 222 8.14 -40.61 7.42
C ILE A 222 8.91 -41.21 6.24
N ASN A 223 9.94 -40.52 5.77
CA ASN A 223 10.89 -41.12 4.83
C ASN A 223 11.88 -41.99 5.62
N TYR A 224 11.68 -43.31 5.57
CA TYR A 224 12.50 -44.27 6.31
C TYR A 224 13.92 -44.41 5.74
N GLU A 225 14.15 -44.04 4.48
CA GLU A 225 15.48 -44.17 3.83
C GLU A 225 16.41 -43.03 4.24
N GLU A 226 15.88 -41.81 4.35
CA GLU A 226 16.67 -40.60 4.62
C GLU A 226 16.54 -40.09 6.07
N GLY A 227 15.60 -40.63 6.86
CA GLY A 227 15.40 -40.23 8.25
C GLY A 227 14.74 -38.84 8.43
N PHE A 228 14.12 -38.31 7.37
CA PHE A 228 13.38 -37.04 7.40
C PHE A 228 11.88 -37.28 7.59
N VAL A 229 11.21 -36.30 8.20
CA VAL A 229 9.75 -36.22 8.16
C VAL A 229 9.36 -35.45 6.92
N THR A 230 8.46 -36.01 6.10
CA THR A 230 7.89 -35.33 4.94
C THR A 230 6.41 -35.06 5.18
N VAL A 231 5.94 -33.91 4.71
CA VAL A 231 4.51 -33.60 4.74
C VAL A 231 4.08 -33.23 3.35
N GLU A 232 3.22 -34.06 2.79
CA GLU A 232 2.57 -33.79 1.51
C GLU A 232 1.31 -32.97 1.76
N VAL A 233 1.10 -31.97 0.91
CA VAL A 233 -0.08 -31.11 0.86
C VAL A 233 -0.70 -31.25 -0.52
N ASN A 234 -2.02 -31.44 -0.56
CA ASN A 234 -2.79 -31.49 -1.80
C ASN A 234 -3.76 -30.30 -1.79
N LEU A 235 -3.68 -29.47 -2.83
CA LEU A 235 -4.53 -28.31 -3.08
C LEU A 235 -5.22 -28.52 -4.43
N ASN A 236 -6.28 -29.34 -4.45
CA ASN A 236 -7.04 -29.66 -5.67
C ASN A 236 -6.14 -30.11 -6.85
N GLY A 237 -5.12 -30.93 -6.57
CA GLY A 237 -4.10 -31.35 -7.54
C GLY A 237 -3.12 -32.39 -6.97
N PRO A 238 -1.96 -32.65 -7.62
CA PRO A 238 -0.97 -33.61 -7.11
C PRO A 238 -0.44 -33.19 -5.73
N SER A 239 -0.06 -34.17 -4.94
CA SER A 239 0.51 -33.92 -3.61
C SER A 239 1.91 -33.33 -3.73
N THR A 240 2.09 -32.12 -3.21
CA THR A 240 3.37 -31.40 -3.17
C THR A 240 3.92 -31.35 -1.74
N GLU A 241 5.25 -31.33 -1.59
CA GLU A 241 5.88 -31.21 -0.27
C GLU A 241 5.62 -29.83 0.36
N ILE A 242 5.36 -29.79 1.67
CA ILE A 242 5.02 -28.55 2.40
C ILE A 242 6.09 -27.45 2.28
N GLY A 243 7.33 -27.77 1.93
CA GLY A 243 8.41 -26.81 1.68
C GLY A 243 8.20 -25.97 0.42
N LEU A 244 7.51 -26.51 -0.58
CA LEU A 244 7.30 -25.92 -1.90
C LEU A 244 6.06 -25.01 -1.97
N ILE A 245 5.18 -25.04 -0.96
CA ILE A 245 4.02 -24.13 -0.90
C ILE A 245 4.45 -22.72 -0.41
N GLY A 246 3.59 -21.72 -0.64
CA GLY A 246 3.87 -20.32 -0.34
C GLY A 246 4.25 -20.05 1.13
N ALA A 247 5.10 -19.06 1.37
CA ALA A 247 5.62 -18.73 2.72
C ALA A 247 4.49 -18.49 3.75
N GLY A 248 3.46 -17.73 3.39
CA GLY A 248 2.29 -17.50 4.28
C GLY A 248 1.51 -18.76 4.63
N GLN A 249 1.35 -19.69 3.67
CA GLN A 249 0.67 -20.96 3.92
C GLN A 249 1.47 -21.82 4.90
N LYS A 250 2.80 -21.87 4.76
CA LYS A 250 3.72 -22.56 5.67
C LYS A 250 3.63 -22.01 7.10
N GLU A 251 3.66 -20.69 7.25
CA GLU A 251 3.57 -20.03 8.56
C GLU A 251 2.23 -20.29 9.24
N LEU A 252 1.12 -20.18 8.50
CA LEU A 252 -0.21 -20.42 9.07
C LEU A 252 -0.41 -21.92 9.42
N LEU A 253 0.14 -22.84 8.63
CA LEU A 253 0.18 -24.26 8.97
C LEU A 253 0.95 -24.55 10.26
N LEU A 254 2.09 -23.89 10.46
CA LEU A 254 2.86 -23.98 11.70
C LEU A 254 2.03 -23.50 12.90
N ILE A 255 1.35 -22.36 12.77
CA ILE A 255 0.50 -21.80 13.83
C ILE A 255 -0.63 -22.76 14.16
N LEU A 256 -1.39 -23.20 13.16
CA LEU A 256 -2.54 -24.08 13.34
C LEU A 256 -2.12 -25.44 13.89
N SER A 257 -1.08 -26.06 13.34
CA SER A 257 -0.59 -27.36 13.82
C SER A 257 -0.21 -27.31 15.30
N LYS A 258 0.40 -26.22 15.79
CA LYS A 258 0.68 -26.00 17.21
C LYS A 258 -0.57 -25.81 18.05
N ILE A 259 -1.54 -25.01 17.59
CA ILE A 259 -2.81 -24.79 18.30
C ILE A 259 -3.52 -26.14 18.50
N PHE A 260 -3.63 -26.96 17.47
CA PHE A 260 -4.30 -28.26 17.58
C PHE A 260 -3.47 -29.30 18.34
N TYR A 261 -2.13 -29.28 18.22
CA TYR A 261 -1.24 -30.20 18.94
C TYR A 261 -1.29 -29.96 20.45
N TYR A 262 -1.22 -28.71 20.90
CA TYR A 262 -1.20 -28.36 22.31
C TYR A 262 -2.61 -28.16 22.91
N SER A 263 -3.59 -27.74 22.10
CA SER A 263 -4.91 -27.33 22.58
C SER A 263 -4.82 -26.27 23.69
N PRO A 264 -4.12 -25.14 23.47
CA PRO A 264 -3.85 -24.15 24.50
C PRO A 264 -5.13 -23.38 24.89
N ASP A 265 -5.19 -22.90 26.13
CA ASP A 265 -6.27 -22.04 26.62
C ASP A 265 -6.04 -20.55 26.24
N LEU A 266 -4.77 -20.13 26.06
CA LEU A 266 -4.40 -18.81 25.54
C LEU A 266 -3.32 -18.94 24.45
N VAL A 267 -3.55 -18.24 23.34
CA VAL A 267 -2.67 -18.13 22.18
C VAL A 267 -2.25 -16.68 22.01
N MET A 268 -0.95 -16.42 21.99
CA MET A 268 -0.36 -15.11 21.79
C MET A 268 0.43 -15.10 20.49
N ILE A 269 0.16 -14.14 19.61
CA ILE A 269 0.73 -14.11 18.26
C ILE A 269 1.21 -12.69 17.96
N ASP A 270 2.51 -12.54 17.67
CA ASP A 270 3.10 -11.26 17.25
C ASP A 270 3.08 -11.11 15.73
N GLU A 271 2.52 -10.02 15.21
CA GLU A 271 2.33 -9.76 13.77
C GLU A 271 1.70 -10.97 13.04
N PRO A 272 0.45 -11.37 13.38
CA PRO A 272 -0.23 -12.52 12.76
C PRO A 272 -0.48 -12.38 11.24
N GLU A 273 -0.38 -11.18 10.68
CA GLU A 273 -0.57 -10.85 9.26
C GLU A 273 0.66 -11.08 8.38
N LEU A 274 1.83 -11.33 8.99
CA LEU A 274 3.11 -11.44 8.28
C LEU A 274 3.02 -12.51 7.18
N ASN A 275 3.44 -12.16 5.95
CA ASN A 275 3.43 -13.04 4.78
C ASN A 275 2.07 -13.61 4.35
N LEU A 276 0.94 -13.14 4.91
CA LEU A 276 -0.40 -13.61 4.58
C LEU A 276 -1.12 -12.69 3.58
N HIS A 277 -1.75 -13.29 2.58
CA HIS A 277 -2.70 -12.59 1.70
C HIS A 277 -3.96 -12.15 2.49
N TYR A 278 -4.61 -11.09 2.02
CA TYR A 278 -5.81 -10.50 2.62
C TYR A 278 -6.85 -11.55 3.05
N ASP A 279 -7.23 -12.44 2.13
CA ASP A 279 -8.28 -13.44 2.37
C ASP A 279 -7.93 -14.44 3.46
N LEU A 280 -6.65 -14.84 3.53
CA LEU A 280 -6.17 -15.76 4.57
C LEU A 280 -6.21 -15.10 5.94
N ILE A 281 -5.94 -13.79 6.04
CA ILE A 281 -6.04 -13.07 7.31
C ILE A 281 -7.49 -13.03 7.79
N ILE A 282 -8.45 -12.76 6.90
CA ILE A 282 -9.88 -12.75 7.27
C ILE A 282 -10.35 -14.14 7.70
N LYS A 283 -10.02 -15.19 6.93
CA LYS A 283 -10.35 -16.58 7.28
C LYS A 283 -9.72 -17.00 8.60
N PHE A 284 -8.46 -16.60 8.85
CA PHE A 284 -7.77 -16.87 10.10
C PHE A 284 -8.37 -16.11 11.30
N LEU A 285 -8.76 -14.84 11.13
CA LEU A 285 -9.49 -14.09 12.16
C LEU A 285 -10.81 -14.77 12.53
N ASN A 286 -11.55 -15.26 11.55
CA ASN A 286 -12.80 -15.99 11.77
C ASN A 286 -12.56 -17.31 12.52
N PHE A 287 -11.49 -18.03 12.20
CA PHE A 287 -11.06 -19.19 12.98
C PHE A 287 -10.78 -18.81 14.44
N MET A 288 -10.01 -17.74 14.68
CA MET A 288 -9.65 -17.30 16.04
C MET A 288 -10.88 -16.88 16.86
N LYS A 289 -11.82 -16.14 16.26
CA LYS A 289 -13.06 -15.70 16.93
C LYS A 289 -13.96 -16.86 17.36
N ASN A 290 -13.95 -17.95 16.60
CA ASN A 290 -14.81 -19.11 16.84
C ASN A 290 -14.12 -20.25 17.62
N HIS A 291 -12.85 -20.06 18.00
CA HIS A 291 -12.09 -21.05 18.75
C HIS A 291 -12.17 -20.80 20.27
N ASN A 292 -12.08 -21.85 21.08
CA ASN A 292 -12.32 -21.76 22.53
C ASN A 292 -11.18 -21.04 23.30
N SER A 293 -9.99 -20.99 22.72
CA SER A 293 -8.82 -20.30 23.29
C SER A 293 -9.02 -18.79 23.27
N LEU A 294 -8.44 -18.10 24.26
CA LEU A 294 -8.24 -16.66 24.17
C LEU A 294 -7.10 -16.36 23.21
N PHE A 295 -7.32 -15.47 22.23
CA PHE A 295 -6.27 -14.97 21.34
C PHE A 295 -5.85 -13.56 21.75
N VAL A 296 -4.55 -13.34 21.96
CA VAL A 296 -3.97 -12.02 22.18
C VAL A 296 -2.95 -11.74 21.10
N LEU A 297 -3.28 -10.81 20.21
CA LEU A 297 -2.51 -10.48 19.02
C LEU A 297 -1.77 -9.16 19.24
N SER A 298 -0.59 -9.00 18.66
CA SER A 298 0.01 -7.68 18.45
C SER A 298 0.19 -7.41 16.98
N SER A 299 -0.15 -6.19 16.54
CA SER A 299 -0.09 -5.81 15.13
C SER A 299 -0.05 -4.29 14.98
N HIS A 300 0.42 -3.84 13.82
CA HIS A 300 0.24 -2.47 13.36
C HIS A 300 -0.65 -2.36 12.11
N SER A 301 -1.11 -3.48 11.55
CA SER A 301 -1.93 -3.55 10.33
C SER A 301 -3.33 -2.96 10.52
N ASP A 302 -3.68 -2.04 9.62
CA ASP A 302 -5.02 -1.49 9.48
C ASP A 302 -6.07 -2.57 9.22
N LEU A 303 -5.73 -3.62 8.45
CA LEU A 303 -6.61 -4.73 8.14
C LEU A 303 -7.09 -5.46 9.40
N LEU A 304 -6.18 -5.77 10.33
CA LEU A 304 -6.56 -6.40 11.60
C LEU A 304 -7.34 -5.44 12.49
N ILE A 305 -6.91 -4.18 12.59
CA ILE A 305 -7.62 -3.13 13.35
C ILE A 305 -9.05 -2.94 12.83
N ASN A 306 -9.24 -3.05 11.51
CA ASN A 306 -10.53 -2.86 10.85
C ASN A 306 -11.49 -4.04 11.02
N ASN A 307 -10.97 -5.25 11.28
CA ASN A 307 -11.76 -6.48 11.34
C ASN A 307 -12.02 -6.98 12.77
N VAL A 308 -11.68 -6.21 13.79
CA VAL A 308 -12.01 -6.47 15.21
C VAL A 308 -12.91 -5.39 15.79
N ASN A 309 -13.62 -5.72 16.87
CA ASN A 309 -14.48 -4.75 17.55
C ASN A 309 -13.65 -3.77 18.40
N LEU A 310 -14.16 -2.55 18.63
CA LEU A 310 -13.44 -1.52 19.41
C LEU A 310 -13.10 -1.98 20.83
N ASP A 311 -13.97 -2.76 21.45
CA ASP A 311 -13.77 -3.30 22.80
C ASP A 311 -12.75 -4.44 22.86
N GLN A 312 -12.34 -4.98 21.71
CA GLN A 312 -11.25 -5.95 21.55
C GLN A 312 -9.90 -5.26 21.34
N LEU A 313 -9.87 -3.95 21.07
CA LEU A 313 -8.63 -3.20 20.82
C LEU A 313 -7.98 -2.66 22.11
N ILE A 314 -6.66 -2.75 22.14
CA ILE A 314 -5.80 -2.15 23.16
C ILE A 314 -4.77 -1.28 22.44
N TYR A 315 -4.83 0.02 22.64
CA TYR A 315 -3.88 0.94 22.02
C TYR A 315 -2.69 1.18 22.93
N THR A 316 -1.48 0.88 22.42
CA THR A 316 -0.22 1.25 23.06
C THR A 316 0.35 2.50 22.41
N LYS A 317 0.61 3.54 23.21
CA LYS A 317 1.14 4.83 22.73
C LYS A 317 2.35 5.31 23.51
N PRO A 318 3.31 5.99 22.85
CA PRO A 318 4.45 6.58 23.53
C PRO A 318 3.97 7.77 24.38
N GLN A 319 4.25 7.75 25.69
CA GLN A 319 4.08 8.91 26.56
C GLN A 319 5.27 9.87 26.45
N ASN A 320 6.46 9.33 26.18
CA ASN A 320 7.69 10.05 25.82
C ASN A 320 8.64 9.10 25.06
N ASN A 321 9.87 9.52 24.78
CA ASN A 321 10.85 8.74 24.00
C ASN A 321 11.19 7.35 24.58
N PHE A 322 10.86 7.07 25.84
CA PHE A 322 11.24 5.83 26.51
C PHE A 322 10.08 5.12 27.20
N ILE A 323 9.00 5.83 27.54
CA ILE A 323 7.86 5.31 28.31
C ILE A 323 6.65 5.18 27.41
N SER A 324 6.01 4.01 27.48
CA SER A 324 4.76 3.68 26.80
C SER A 324 3.58 3.68 27.79
N SER A 325 2.39 3.94 27.29
CA SER A 325 1.13 3.89 28.03
C SER A 325 0.08 3.09 27.24
N ILE A 326 -0.98 2.67 27.93
CA ILE A 326 -2.10 1.94 27.32
C ILE A 326 -3.38 2.75 27.47
N SER A 327 -4.14 2.86 26.39
CA SER A 327 -5.52 3.38 26.42
C SER A 327 -6.50 2.34 25.90
N LYS A 328 -7.70 2.33 26.46
CA LYS A 328 -8.85 1.69 25.82
C LYS A 328 -9.26 2.54 24.62
N ILE A 329 -9.61 1.88 23.53
CA ILE A 329 -10.01 2.57 22.31
C ILE A 329 -11.49 2.89 22.37
N ASP A 330 -11.81 4.19 22.40
CA ASP A 330 -13.10 4.72 22.00
C ASP A 330 -13.00 5.32 20.58
N ARG A 331 -14.03 6.05 20.15
CA ARG A 331 -14.04 6.67 18.82
C ARG A 331 -12.92 7.71 18.62
N GLU A 332 -12.53 8.43 19.67
CA GLU A 332 -11.46 9.42 19.61
C GLU A 332 -10.10 8.74 19.59
N GLY A 333 -9.90 7.71 20.42
CA GLY A 333 -8.69 6.90 20.45
C GLY A 333 -8.44 6.12 19.15
N LEU A 334 -9.49 5.77 18.40
CA LEU A 334 -9.35 5.15 17.09
C LEU A 334 -8.81 6.14 16.04
N SER A 335 -9.25 7.40 16.09
CA SER A 335 -8.71 8.46 15.24
C SER A 335 -7.23 8.72 15.57
N GLU A 336 -6.90 8.83 16.86
CA GLU A 336 -5.52 8.97 17.34
C GLU A 336 -4.65 7.80 16.84
N LEU A 337 -5.15 6.56 16.92
CA LEU A 337 -4.46 5.37 16.41
C LEU A 337 -4.20 5.44 14.90
N TYR A 338 -5.20 5.79 14.09
CA TYR A 338 -5.01 5.88 12.63
C TYR A 338 -4.07 7.02 12.24
N GLU A 339 -4.17 8.17 12.89
CA GLU A 339 -3.25 9.29 12.70
C GLU A 339 -1.82 8.89 13.06
N ASP A 340 -1.66 8.18 14.18
CA ASP A 340 -0.37 7.64 14.56
C ASP A 340 0.15 6.69 13.49
N LEU A 341 -0.63 5.69 13.11
CA LEU A 341 -0.19 4.70 12.14
C LEU A 341 -0.04 5.26 10.71
N GLY A 342 -0.46 6.50 10.47
CA GLY A 342 -0.39 7.14 9.15
C GLY A 342 -1.49 6.66 8.18
N TYR A 343 -2.50 5.95 8.68
CA TYR A 343 -3.62 5.43 7.90
C TYR A 343 -4.67 6.52 7.66
N ILE A 344 -4.37 7.40 6.71
CA ILE A 344 -5.29 8.44 6.26
C ILE A 344 -6.44 7.83 5.42
N GLN A 345 -6.18 6.69 4.75
CA GLN A 345 -7.06 6.03 3.79
C GLN A 345 -8.26 5.32 4.44
N SER A 346 -8.07 4.67 5.59
CA SER A 346 -9.12 3.93 6.33
C SER A 346 -10.20 4.82 6.94
N ASN A 347 -9.91 6.12 7.13
CA ASN A 347 -10.88 7.12 7.55
C ASN A 347 -11.94 7.41 6.46
N TYR A 348 -11.59 7.34 5.17
CA TYR A 348 -12.49 7.77 4.09
C TYR A 348 -13.53 6.69 3.71
N GLU A 349 -13.15 5.42 3.72
CA GLU A 349 -14.09 4.33 3.39
C GLU A 349 -15.16 4.13 4.47
N LYS A 350 -14.83 4.29 5.77
CA LYS A 350 -15.80 4.20 6.88
C LYS A 350 -16.71 5.43 6.99
N LEU A 351 -16.31 6.59 6.49
CA LEU A 351 -17.18 7.78 6.44
C LEU A 351 -18.37 7.63 5.50
N ARG A 352 -18.28 6.71 4.52
CA ARG A 352 -19.39 6.35 3.61
C ARG A 352 -20.59 5.75 4.35
N ASN A 353 -20.37 5.13 5.51
CA ASN A 353 -21.42 4.50 6.33
C ASN A 353 -22.03 5.42 7.40
N LEU A 354 -21.70 6.73 7.39
CA LEU A 354 -22.04 7.67 8.48
C LEU A 354 -23.05 8.77 8.10
N ASP A 355 -23.88 8.56 7.08
CA ASP A 355 -25.05 9.42 6.85
C ASP A 355 -24.68 10.91 6.61
N TYR A 356 -23.58 11.15 5.88
CA TYR A 356 -23.22 12.49 5.40
C TYR A 356 -23.54 12.60 3.91
N ASP A 357 -23.71 13.82 3.43
CA ASP A 357 -23.95 14.13 2.01
C ASP A 357 -22.72 14.80 1.35
N MET A 358 -21.81 15.41 2.15
CA MET A 358 -20.59 16.04 1.65
C MET A 358 -19.44 16.06 2.66
N MET A 359 -18.20 15.89 2.18
CA MET A 359 -16.97 16.13 2.94
C MET A 359 -16.37 17.51 2.64
N ILE A 360 -15.98 18.23 3.69
CA ILE A 360 -15.22 19.47 3.62
C ILE A 360 -13.86 19.21 4.26
N LEU A 361 -12.85 19.09 3.42
CA LEU A 361 -11.46 18.93 3.81
C LEU A 361 -10.85 20.32 3.98
N TYR A 362 -10.13 20.58 5.07
CA TYR A 362 -9.53 21.90 5.31
C TYR A 362 -8.14 21.77 5.93
N GLU A 363 -7.28 22.76 5.70
CA GLU A 363 -5.85 22.68 6.02
C GLU A 363 -5.53 22.51 7.52
N GLY A 364 -6.38 22.98 8.44
CA GLY A 364 -6.12 23.04 9.89
C GLY A 364 -5.41 21.84 10.53
N LYS A 365 -4.56 22.12 11.54
CA LYS A 365 -3.66 21.13 12.18
C LYS A 365 -4.24 20.29 13.32
N ASP A 366 -5.38 20.69 13.88
CA ASP A 366 -6.05 20.02 14.99
C ASP A 366 -7.55 19.98 14.69
N SER A 367 -8.30 19.10 15.36
CA SER A 367 -9.78 19.10 15.46
C SER A 367 -10.39 20.39 16.05
N LYS A 368 -9.63 21.49 16.09
CA LYS A 368 -10.05 22.82 16.54
C LYS A 368 -11.30 23.22 15.77
N GLU A 369 -12.42 23.26 16.48
CA GLU A 369 -13.73 23.67 15.95
C GLU A 369 -13.75 25.06 15.30
N LYS A 370 -12.71 25.89 15.45
CA LYS A 370 -12.68 27.28 15.01
C LYS A 370 -12.84 27.43 13.49
N GLU A 371 -11.93 26.87 12.68
CA GLU A 371 -12.00 26.98 11.21
C GLU A 371 -13.30 26.36 10.68
N LYS A 372 -13.65 25.18 11.20
CA LYS A 372 -14.96 24.54 10.95
C LYS A 372 -16.13 25.49 11.23
N LYS A 373 -16.15 26.18 12.36
CA LYS A 373 -17.25 27.11 12.73
C LYS A 373 -17.28 28.34 11.81
N VAL A 374 -16.12 28.89 11.47
CA VAL A 374 -16.01 30.01 10.51
C VAL A 374 -16.56 29.60 9.15
N ILE A 375 -16.11 28.47 8.60
CA ILE A 375 -16.59 27.93 7.32
C ILE A 375 -18.12 27.68 7.39
N ASN A 376 -18.61 27.03 8.44
CA ASN A 376 -20.06 26.78 8.61
C ASN A 376 -20.87 28.08 8.60
N LYS A 377 -20.41 29.10 9.31
CA LYS A 377 -21.09 30.40 9.41
C LYS A 377 -21.10 31.13 8.07
N PHE A 378 -19.96 31.18 7.37
CA PHE A 378 -19.88 31.71 6.01
C PHE A 378 -20.83 31.01 5.04
N LEU A 379 -20.93 29.67 5.12
CA LEU A 379 -21.88 28.91 4.31
C LEU A 379 -23.35 29.15 4.70
N SER A 380 -23.63 29.45 5.98
CA SER A 380 -24.99 29.74 6.46
C SER A 380 -25.50 31.12 6.06
N GLU A 381 -24.59 32.05 5.72
CA GLU A 381 -24.93 33.42 5.34
C GLU A 381 -24.85 33.66 3.82
N SER A 382 -24.33 32.69 3.05
CA SER A 382 -24.25 32.80 1.60
C SER A 382 -25.61 32.74 0.92
N LYS A 383 -25.67 33.14 -0.36
CA LYS A 383 -26.89 33.05 -1.19
C LYS A 383 -27.45 31.61 -1.27
N ASN A 384 -26.60 30.61 -1.10
CA ASN A 384 -26.95 29.18 -1.17
C ASN A 384 -27.31 28.56 0.20
N SER A 385 -27.42 29.37 1.26
CA SER A 385 -27.68 28.91 2.63
C SER A 385 -28.87 27.96 2.78
N ASN A 386 -29.99 28.21 2.07
CA ASN A 386 -31.17 27.34 2.10
C ASN A 386 -30.87 25.92 1.61
N THR A 387 -30.12 25.77 0.52
CA THR A 387 -29.70 24.47 -0.01
C THR A 387 -28.68 23.84 0.92
N LEU A 388 -27.66 24.60 1.32
CA LEU A 388 -26.58 24.12 2.18
C LEU A 388 -27.08 23.67 3.56
N SER A 389 -28.10 24.31 4.13
CA SER A 389 -28.64 23.94 5.45
C SER A 389 -29.22 22.51 5.48
N LYS A 390 -29.67 21.99 4.33
CA LYS A 390 -30.24 20.64 4.19
C LYS A 390 -29.18 19.56 3.97
N VAL A 391 -27.94 19.97 3.66
CA VAL A 391 -26.82 19.08 3.37
C VAL A 391 -26.06 18.76 4.65
N ARG A 392 -25.96 17.47 4.97
CA ARG A 392 -25.17 16.94 6.09
C ARG A 392 -23.69 16.96 5.72
N LYS A 393 -22.93 17.86 6.33
CA LYS A 393 -21.51 18.09 6.02
C LYS A 393 -20.59 17.46 7.06
N LYS A 394 -19.59 16.70 6.61
CA LYS A 394 -18.49 16.23 7.45
C LYS A 394 -17.27 17.12 7.25
N TYR A 395 -16.70 17.64 8.33
CA TYR A 395 -15.48 18.45 8.30
C TYR A 395 -14.27 17.62 8.70
N ILE A 396 -13.18 17.67 7.91
CA ILE A 396 -11.97 16.87 8.11
C ILE A 396 -10.72 17.79 8.03
N PRO A 397 -9.96 17.97 9.13
CA PRO A 397 -8.69 18.69 9.11
C PRO A 397 -7.57 17.85 8.47
N LEU A 398 -6.65 18.49 7.75
CA LEU A 398 -5.57 17.82 7.01
C LEU A 398 -4.19 17.88 7.65
N GLY A 399 -3.99 18.64 8.74
CA GLY A 399 -2.67 18.67 9.39
C GLY A 399 -1.66 19.63 8.73
N GLY A 400 -2.12 20.54 7.86
CA GLY A 400 -1.31 21.45 7.04
C GLY A 400 -1.22 21.02 5.58
N ARG A 401 -0.70 21.91 4.73
CA ARG A 401 -0.42 21.63 3.31
C ARG A 401 0.78 20.67 3.14
N LYS A 402 0.50 19.36 3.08
CA LYS A 402 1.47 18.35 2.61
C LYS A 402 1.14 18.02 1.16
N ASP A 403 1.94 18.54 0.22
CA ASP A 403 1.66 18.46 -1.21
C ASP A 403 1.38 17.02 -1.69
N LYS A 404 2.08 16.00 -1.17
CA LYS A 404 1.80 14.58 -1.49
C LYS A 404 0.36 14.15 -1.13
N ILE A 405 -0.18 14.59 -0.01
CA ILE A 405 -1.55 14.23 0.43
C ILE A 405 -2.58 14.97 -0.42
N LEU A 406 -2.31 16.24 -0.70
CA LEU A 406 -3.15 17.09 -1.53
C LEU A 406 -3.30 16.50 -2.94
N HIS A 407 -2.16 16.17 -3.56
CA HIS A 407 -2.09 15.58 -4.88
C HIS A 407 -2.77 14.20 -4.91
N ASN A 408 -2.49 13.32 -3.95
CA ASN A 408 -3.16 12.01 -3.92
C ASN A 408 -4.70 12.09 -3.79
N ILE A 409 -5.23 13.09 -3.06
CA ILE A 409 -6.68 13.33 -2.92
C ILE A 409 -7.27 13.90 -4.22
N LEU A 410 -6.59 14.87 -4.82
CA LEU A 410 -7.08 15.63 -5.97
C LEU A 410 -6.88 14.87 -7.30
N ASP A 411 -5.79 14.12 -7.43
CA ASP A 411 -5.42 13.30 -8.60
C ASP A 411 -6.17 11.96 -8.62
N GLY A 412 -7.03 11.69 -7.62
CA GLY A 412 -7.89 10.50 -7.59
C GLY A 412 -7.17 9.20 -7.24
N VAL A 413 -5.93 9.27 -6.75
CA VAL A 413 -5.20 8.13 -6.15
C VAL A 413 -6.01 7.52 -5.01
N TYR A 414 -6.74 8.36 -4.27
CA TYR A 414 -7.82 7.93 -3.39
C TYR A 414 -9.15 7.95 -4.19
N ASP A 415 -9.80 6.78 -4.39
CA ASP A 415 -11.11 6.67 -5.08
C ASP A 415 -12.26 7.20 -4.21
N ILE A 416 -12.23 8.49 -3.90
CA ILE A 416 -13.27 9.19 -3.13
C ILE A 416 -14.46 9.41 -4.07
N LYS A 417 -15.35 8.40 -4.14
CA LYS A 417 -16.64 8.45 -4.87
C LYS A 417 -17.70 9.33 -4.18
N PHE A 418 -17.36 9.95 -3.07
CA PHE A 418 -18.25 10.75 -2.23
C PHE A 418 -17.98 12.25 -2.45
N PRO A 419 -19.00 13.13 -2.50
CA PRO A 419 -18.78 14.56 -2.74
C PRO A 419 -17.82 15.16 -1.73
N PHE A 420 -16.79 15.84 -2.22
CA PHE A 420 -15.87 16.54 -1.35
C PHE A 420 -15.41 17.86 -1.96
N ILE A 421 -15.03 18.77 -1.07
CA ILE A 421 -14.30 19.99 -1.43
C ILE A 421 -13.10 20.16 -0.50
N LEU A 422 -11.99 20.55 -1.10
CA LEU A 422 -10.74 20.82 -0.42
C LEU A 422 -10.53 22.34 -0.28
N ILE A 423 -10.44 22.81 0.95
CA ILE A 423 -10.27 24.23 1.29
C ILE A 423 -8.83 24.46 1.78
N LEU A 424 -8.10 25.34 1.10
CA LEU A 424 -6.70 25.65 1.42
C LEU A 424 -6.49 27.13 1.64
N ASP A 425 -5.56 27.46 2.52
CA ASP A 425 -5.03 28.81 2.61
C ASP A 425 -4.20 29.13 1.35
N ARG A 426 -4.16 30.42 1.00
CA ARG A 426 -3.42 30.89 -0.18
C ARG A 426 -1.92 30.92 0.08
N ASP A 427 -1.52 31.26 1.31
CA ASP A 427 -0.12 31.42 1.72
C ASP A 427 0.72 32.15 0.66
N GLU A 428 1.88 31.62 0.27
CA GLU A 428 2.78 32.18 -0.73
C GLU A 428 2.58 31.56 -2.12
N VAL A 429 1.45 30.88 -2.36
CA VAL A 429 1.12 30.29 -3.66
C VAL A 429 0.86 31.39 -4.68
N ASN A 430 1.56 31.32 -5.80
CA ASN A 430 1.44 32.30 -6.87
C ASN A 430 0.13 32.11 -7.67
N GLU A 431 -0.29 33.16 -8.39
CA GLU A 431 -1.56 33.15 -9.15
C GLU A 431 -1.60 32.09 -10.25
N LYS A 432 -0.45 31.80 -10.90
CA LYS A 432 -0.37 30.76 -11.93
C LYS A 432 -0.64 29.36 -11.38
N ASP A 433 -0.11 29.07 -10.19
CA ASP A 433 -0.33 27.79 -9.51
C ASP A 433 -1.80 27.71 -9.03
N VAL A 434 -2.38 28.79 -8.51
CA VAL A 434 -3.82 28.84 -8.16
C VAL A 434 -4.72 28.63 -9.38
N GLU A 435 -4.41 29.25 -10.52
CA GLU A 435 -5.13 29.03 -11.78
C GLU A 435 -4.99 27.58 -12.25
N LYS A 436 -3.79 27.01 -12.17
CA LYS A 436 -3.54 25.60 -12.46
C LYS A 436 -4.42 24.70 -11.59
N TYR A 437 -4.41 24.89 -10.27
CA TYR A 437 -5.25 24.11 -9.35
C TYR A 437 -6.74 24.24 -9.67
N ASN A 438 -7.24 25.45 -9.92
CA ASN A 438 -8.64 25.68 -10.27
C ASN A 438 -9.01 25.09 -11.65
N GLN A 439 -8.10 25.09 -12.62
CA GLN A 439 -8.33 24.47 -13.93
C GLN A 439 -8.30 22.93 -13.85
N THR A 440 -7.42 22.37 -13.03
CA THR A 440 -7.25 20.92 -12.92
C THR A 440 -8.37 20.26 -12.11
N TYR A 441 -8.79 20.86 -10.99
CA TYR A 441 -9.71 20.23 -10.03
C TYR A 441 -11.06 20.94 -9.91
N GLU A 442 -11.22 22.09 -10.57
CA GLU A 442 -12.48 22.81 -10.78
C GLU A 442 -13.30 23.05 -9.49
N THR A 443 -14.34 22.24 -9.26
CA THR A 443 -15.26 22.37 -8.13
C THR A 443 -14.79 21.62 -6.86
N ARG A 444 -13.76 20.78 -6.96
CA ARG A 444 -13.24 19.98 -5.84
C ARG A 444 -12.21 20.71 -4.98
N ILE A 445 -11.76 21.89 -5.39
CA ILE A 445 -10.80 22.69 -4.63
C ILE A 445 -11.26 24.14 -4.50
N HIS A 446 -11.00 24.74 -3.35
CA HIS A 446 -11.14 26.17 -3.09
C HIS A 446 -9.90 26.66 -2.35
N ILE A 447 -9.16 27.56 -2.98
CA ILE A 447 -8.04 28.26 -2.36
C ILE A 447 -8.57 29.66 -2.03
N TRP A 448 -8.45 30.08 -0.77
CA TRP A 448 -8.92 31.39 -0.35
C TRP A 448 -8.27 32.52 -1.17
N GLY A 449 -9.02 33.57 -1.45
CA GLY A 449 -8.55 34.77 -2.14
C GLY A 449 -7.58 35.60 -1.30
N LYS A 450 -7.78 35.64 0.03
CA LYS A 450 -6.85 36.22 1.01
C LYS A 450 -5.87 35.16 1.52
N ARG A 451 -4.77 35.62 2.15
CA ARG A 451 -3.66 34.75 2.57
C ARG A 451 -4.10 33.56 3.43
N GLU A 452 -4.91 33.83 4.45
CA GLU A 452 -5.43 32.85 5.41
C GLU A 452 -6.93 33.12 5.68
N ILE A 453 -7.67 32.12 6.13
CA ILE A 453 -9.09 32.31 6.51
C ILE A 453 -9.28 33.39 7.60
N GLU A 454 -8.33 33.58 8.51
CA GLU A 454 -8.38 34.65 9.51
C GLU A 454 -8.40 36.06 8.91
N ASN A 455 -7.87 36.26 7.69
CA ASN A 455 -7.92 37.58 7.05
C ASN A 455 -9.36 38.04 6.76
N TYR A 456 -10.31 37.11 6.61
CA TYR A 456 -11.73 37.44 6.45
C TYR A 456 -12.38 37.90 7.76
N LEU A 457 -11.83 37.49 8.91
CA LEU A 457 -12.29 37.96 10.22
C LEU A 457 -11.81 39.39 10.54
N ILE A 458 -10.85 39.93 9.79
CA ILE A 458 -10.39 41.32 9.97
C ILE A 458 -11.35 42.27 9.22
N ASN A 459 -12.63 42.22 9.60
CA ASN A 459 -13.67 43.10 9.08
C ASN A 459 -13.81 44.32 9.99
N ILE A 460 -13.32 45.47 9.54
CA ILE A 460 -13.27 46.71 10.33
C ILE A 460 -14.65 47.12 10.85
N ARG A 461 -15.71 46.96 10.04
CA ARG A 461 -17.08 47.34 10.44
C ARG A 461 -17.60 46.43 11.54
N ALA A 462 -17.42 45.11 11.38
CA ALA A 462 -17.81 44.12 12.38
C ALA A 462 -17.06 44.35 13.71
N ILE A 463 -15.74 44.56 13.65
CA ILE A 463 -14.93 44.85 14.83
C ILE A 463 -15.43 46.12 15.56
N VAL A 464 -15.72 47.20 14.83
CA VAL A 464 -16.27 48.43 15.43
C VAL A 464 -17.62 48.18 16.09
N LYS A 465 -18.50 47.36 15.50
CA LYS A 465 -19.78 46.99 16.12
C LYS A 465 -19.58 46.21 17.43
N VAL A 466 -18.72 45.20 17.43
CA VAL A 466 -18.38 44.45 18.64
C VAL A 466 -17.85 45.37 19.74
N LEU A 467 -16.97 46.32 19.38
CA LEU A 467 -16.43 47.30 20.34
C LEU A 467 -17.54 48.21 20.90
N ARG A 468 -18.47 48.67 20.06
CA ARG A 468 -19.62 49.48 20.49
C ARG A 468 -20.56 48.71 21.40
N LEU A 469 -20.85 47.44 21.09
CA LEU A 469 -21.65 46.56 21.95
C LEU A 469 -21.00 46.37 23.33
N LYS A 470 -19.67 46.49 23.41
CA LYS A 470 -18.88 46.44 24.64
C LYS A 470 -18.66 47.83 25.27
N GLY A 471 -19.37 48.86 24.82
CA GLY A 471 -19.33 50.21 25.39
C GLY A 471 -18.16 51.09 24.94
N ILE A 472 -17.42 50.69 23.89
CA ILE A 472 -16.31 51.46 23.34
C ILE A 472 -16.79 52.28 22.14
N GLU A 473 -16.77 53.60 22.27
CA GLU A 473 -16.97 54.50 21.14
C GLU A 473 -15.69 54.60 20.29
N THR A 474 -15.77 54.03 19.08
CA THR A 474 -14.72 54.15 18.06
C THR A 474 -15.37 54.24 16.68
N ASP A 475 -14.60 54.72 15.71
CA ASP A 475 -14.96 54.77 14.30
C ASP A 475 -14.11 53.80 13.45
N PRO A 476 -14.58 53.45 12.24
CA PRO A 476 -13.84 52.56 11.33
C PRO A 476 -12.46 53.06 10.89
N GLN A 477 -12.25 54.37 10.75
CA GLN A 477 -10.95 54.90 10.29
C GLN A 477 -9.88 54.71 11.36
N THR A 478 -10.23 54.90 12.63
CA THR A 478 -9.34 54.65 13.77
C THR A 478 -8.87 53.20 13.81
N ILE A 479 -9.81 52.23 13.74
CA ILE A 479 -9.46 50.81 13.74
C ILE A 479 -8.70 50.41 12.48
N HIS A 480 -9.08 50.94 11.31
CA HIS A 480 -8.35 50.69 10.05
C HIS A 480 -6.88 51.10 10.18
N LYS A 481 -6.59 52.29 10.71
CA LYS A 481 -5.22 52.78 10.89
C LYS A 481 -4.42 51.90 11.85
N VAL A 482 -5.04 51.43 12.94
CA VAL A 482 -4.41 50.48 13.87
C VAL A 482 -4.05 49.17 13.17
N VAL A 483 -4.98 48.62 12.37
CA VAL A 483 -4.73 47.39 11.62
C VAL A 483 -3.60 47.58 10.60
N GLU A 484 -3.58 48.71 9.89
CA GLU A 484 -2.52 49.08 8.95
C GLU A 484 -1.15 49.15 9.67
N ASP A 485 -1.06 49.87 10.79
CA ASP A 485 0.17 50.01 11.59
C ASP A 485 0.67 48.66 12.13
N LEU A 486 -0.24 47.79 12.58
CA LEU A 486 0.11 46.46 13.05
C LEU A 486 0.56 45.55 11.90
N SER A 487 -0.05 45.67 10.72
CA SER A 487 0.31 44.86 9.55
C SER A 487 1.75 45.13 9.08
N LEU A 488 2.24 46.37 9.21
CA LEU A 488 3.61 46.75 8.82
C LEU A 488 4.67 45.99 9.63
N LYS A 489 4.35 45.54 10.85
CA LYS A 489 5.25 44.72 11.67
C LYS A 489 5.49 43.32 11.08
N LEU A 490 4.59 42.86 10.20
CA LEU A 490 4.63 41.54 9.58
C LEU A 490 5.25 41.56 8.17
N LEU A 491 5.53 42.75 7.61
CA LEU A 491 6.01 42.90 6.23
C LEU A 491 7.33 42.16 5.98
N ASN A 492 8.31 42.29 6.87
CA ASN A 492 9.60 41.59 6.73
C ASN A 492 9.44 40.08 6.77
N LYS A 493 8.49 39.56 7.57
CA LYS A 493 8.22 38.13 7.66
C LYS A 493 7.70 37.57 6.34
N VAL A 494 6.75 38.25 5.69
CA VAL A 494 6.22 37.83 4.38
C VAL A 494 7.31 37.86 3.32
N ALA A 495 8.18 38.88 3.33
CA ALA A 495 9.31 38.93 2.42
C ALA A 495 10.27 37.74 2.59
N ILE A 496 10.59 37.37 3.84
CA ILE A 496 11.41 36.19 4.13
C ILE A 496 10.73 34.92 3.58
N LEU A 497 9.43 34.73 3.86
CA LEU A 497 8.69 33.53 3.44
C LEU A 497 8.62 33.40 1.91
N ARG A 498 8.39 34.49 1.17
CA ARG A 498 8.38 34.47 -0.30
C ARG A 498 9.72 34.07 -0.89
N VAL A 499 10.81 34.60 -0.36
CA VAL A 499 12.16 34.24 -0.80
C VAL A 499 12.40 32.77 -0.52
N ILE A 500 12.14 32.31 0.71
CA ILE A 500 12.32 30.90 1.07
C ILE A 500 11.51 30.00 0.14
N GLU A 501 10.22 30.26 -0.08
CA GLU A 501 9.36 29.42 -0.91
C GLU A 501 9.84 29.36 -2.38
N ARG A 502 10.35 30.48 -2.92
CA ARG A 502 10.93 30.53 -4.26
C ARG A 502 12.20 29.66 -4.38
N TYR A 503 13.02 29.60 -3.34
CA TYR A 503 14.25 28.80 -3.31
C TYR A 503 14.06 27.39 -2.72
N LYS A 504 12.94 27.11 -2.06
CA LYS A 504 12.57 25.79 -1.52
C LYS A 504 12.44 24.73 -2.61
N ARG A 505 11.99 25.13 -3.82
CA ARG A 505 11.98 24.25 -5.00
C ARG A 505 13.39 23.88 -5.51
N LYS A 506 14.43 24.59 -5.07
CA LYS A 506 15.83 24.37 -5.47
C LYS A 506 16.72 23.82 -4.35
N THR A 507 16.32 23.96 -3.09
CA THR A 507 17.10 23.63 -1.88
C THR A 507 16.41 22.52 -1.09
N LEU A 508 17.16 21.62 -0.45
CA LEU A 508 16.64 20.53 0.42
C LEU A 508 16.08 21.04 1.78
N ILE A 509 15.57 22.27 1.85
CA ILE A 509 15.12 22.89 3.11
C ILE A 509 13.67 22.48 3.40
N GLU A 510 13.49 21.36 4.10
CA GLU A 510 12.17 20.87 4.55
C GLU A 510 11.90 21.17 6.05
N ASP A 511 12.86 21.73 6.79
CA ASP A 511 12.75 21.91 8.24
C ASP A 511 11.99 23.18 8.67
N HIS A 512 10.69 23.03 8.92
CA HIS A 512 9.82 24.08 9.46
C HIS A 512 10.29 24.67 10.80
N GLN A 513 10.97 23.91 11.66
CA GLN A 513 11.47 24.42 12.95
C GLN A 513 12.64 25.37 12.72
N ARG A 514 13.53 25.04 11.79
CA ARG A 514 14.67 25.86 11.42
C ARG A 514 14.24 27.19 10.79
N ILE A 515 13.23 27.16 9.91
CA ILE A 515 12.63 28.37 9.32
C ILE A 515 11.98 29.24 10.40
N SER A 516 11.19 28.63 11.30
CA SER A 516 10.52 29.37 12.39
C SER A 516 11.51 30.03 13.33
N LYS A 517 12.59 29.31 13.68
CA LYS A 517 13.69 29.83 14.49
C LYS A 517 14.38 31.00 13.79
N PHE A 518 14.73 30.86 12.51
CA PHE A 518 15.34 31.92 11.72
C PHE A 518 14.48 33.19 11.68
N ILE A 519 13.17 33.06 11.44
CA ILE A 519 12.25 34.20 11.44
C ILE A 519 12.29 34.88 12.81
N SER A 520 12.21 34.12 13.91
CA SER A 520 12.23 34.69 15.26
C SER A 520 13.53 35.42 15.60
N GLU A 521 14.68 34.89 15.20
CA GLU A 521 16.01 35.48 15.44
C GLU A 521 16.26 36.76 14.61
N ASN A 522 15.48 36.97 13.55
CA ASN A 522 15.58 38.12 12.66
C ASN A 522 14.41 39.10 12.79
N GLN A 523 13.50 38.88 13.74
CA GLN A 523 12.46 39.85 14.07
C GLN A 523 13.10 41.13 14.65
N GLY A 524 12.69 42.29 14.12
CA GLY A 524 13.14 43.61 14.59
C GLY A 524 14.52 44.08 14.07
N LYS A 525 15.24 43.27 13.29
CA LYS A 525 16.48 43.69 12.63
C LYS A 525 16.21 44.60 11.43
N ASN A 526 17.22 45.35 10.99
CA ASN A 526 17.12 46.18 9.79
C ASN A 526 17.13 45.31 8.51
N THR A 527 16.69 45.87 7.38
CA THR A 527 16.54 45.14 6.12
C THR A 527 17.87 44.58 5.58
N LEU A 528 18.99 45.28 5.77
CA LEU A 528 20.31 44.85 5.30
C LEU A 528 20.81 43.61 6.05
N ASP A 529 20.65 43.60 7.38
CA ASP A 529 21.04 42.47 8.23
C ASP A 529 20.18 41.23 7.92
N ILE A 530 18.88 41.43 7.69
CA ILE A 530 17.96 40.33 7.34
C ILE A 530 18.34 39.75 5.98
N ALA A 531 18.61 40.59 4.98
CA ALA A 531 19.02 40.15 3.65
C ALA A 531 20.26 39.25 3.74
N SER A 532 21.28 39.70 4.47
CA SER A 532 22.54 38.95 4.57
C SER A 532 22.40 37.65 5.33
N ASN A 533 21.68 37.66 6.47
CA ASN A 533 21.41 36.44 7.24
C ASN A 533 20.57 35.44 6.43
N LEU A 534 19.63 35.92 5.61
CA LEU A 534 18.81 35.07 4.75
C LEU A 534 19.63 34.44 3.62
N GLY A 535 20.55 35.20 3.03
CA GLY A 535 21.55 34.68 2.10
C GLY A 535 22.34 33.52 2.73
N ASP A 536 22.88 33.71 3.92
CA ASP A 536 23.62 32.65 4.63
C ASP A 536 22.73 31.45 4.98
N PHE A 537 21.49 31.69 5.39
CA PHE A 537 20.53 30.64 5.77
C PHE A 537 20.15 29.73 4.60
N VAL A 538 19.86 30.31 3.42
CA VAL A 538 19.48 29.55 2.22
C VAL A 538 20.69 28.82 1.62
N LEU A 539 21.90 29.39 1.74
CA LEU A 539 23.13 28.79 1.22
C LEU A 539 23.66 27.59 1.99
N GLN A 540 23.24 27.38 3.24
CA GLN A 540 23.63 26.21 4.02
C GLN A 540 23.17 24.86 3.41
N GLY A 541 22.47 24.86 2.26
CA GLY A 541 22.02 23.67 1.54
C GLY A 541 22.46 23.52 0.07
N LEU A 542 23.30 24.41 -0.50
CA LEU A 542 23.74 24.31 -1.91
C LEU A 542 25.12 24.97 -2.17
N GLN A 543 25.94 24.36 -3.04
CA GLN A 543 27.25 24.90 -3.44
C GLN A 543 27.18 25.89 -4.64
N ASP A 544 26.06 25.96 -5.37
CA ASP A 544 25.96 26.68 -6.66
C ASP A 544 25.14 27.99 -6.62
N LEU A 545 24.68 28.44 -5.45
CA LEU A 545 23.93 29.70 -5.32
C LEU A 545 24.84 30.84 -4.85
N ASN A 546 24.67 32.03 -5.44
CA ASN A 546 25.39 33.24 -5.02
C ASN A 546 24.58 34.01 -3.96
N LYS A 547 25.19 34.28 -2.80
CA LYS A 547 24.62 35.06 -1.69
C LYS A 547 23.99 36.38 -2.15
N ASN A 548 24.68 37.09 -3.05
CA ASN A 548 24.23 38.38 -3.57
C ASN A 548 22.90 38.29 -4.31
N ASN A 549 22.60 37.16 -4.96
CA ASN A 549 21.33 36.98 -5.67
C ASN A 549 20.16 36.87 -4.69
N ILE A 550 20.35 36.17 -3.56
CA ILE A 550 19.31 36.01 -2.52
C ILE A 550 19.09 37.33 -1.77
N GLU A 551 20.17 38.06 -1.46
CA GLU A 551 20.08 39.38 -0.86
C GLU A 551 19.32 40.38 -1.77
N ASN A 552 19.66 40.40 -3.07
CA ASN A 552 18.98 41.24 -4.05
C ASN A 552 17.50 40.86 -4.21
N GLU A 553 17.20 39.56 -4.24
CA GLU A 553 15.82 39.07 -4.33
C GLU A 553 14.99 39.50 -3.11
N PHE A 554 15.53 39.38 -1.89
CA PHE A 554 14.85 39.86 -0.69
C PHE A 554 14.54 41.36 -0.74
N ASN A 555 15.51 42.16 -1.18
CA ASN A 555 15.32 43.60 -1.34
C ASN A 555 14.24 43.93 -2.39
N ASN A 556 14.21 43.19 -3.50
CA ASN A 556 13.17 43.31 -4.52
C ASN A 556 11.78 42.95 -3.96
N GLN A 557 11.67 41.83 -3.22
CA GLN A 557 10.42 41.42 -2.57
C GLN A 557 9.93 42.47 -1.57
N ILE A 558 10.81 43.05 -0.77
CA ILE A 558 10.45 44.14 0.16
C ILE A 558 9.91 45.37 -0.59
N LEU A 559 10.55 45.75 -1.69
CA LEU A 559 10.14 46.92 -2.49
C LEU A 559 8.77 46.68 -3.13
N GLU A 560 8.56 45.50 -3.72
CA GLU A 560 7.27 45.08 -4.28
C GLU A 560 6.19 45.06 -3.21
N LEU A 561 6.46 44.39 -2.08
CA LEU A 561 5.53 44.26 -0.97
C LEU A 561 5.13 45.62 -0.44
N LYS A 562 6.06 46.57 -0.22
CA LYS A 562 5.71 47.93 0.24
C LYS A 562 4.72 48.65 -0.68
N ASN A 563 4.80 48.43 -1.99
CA ASN A 563 3.87 49.02 -2.95
C ASN A 563 2.51 48.33 -2.93
N ARG A 564 2.49 46.99 -2.84
CA ARG A 564 1.26 46.19 -2.78
C ARG A 564 0.51 46.37 -1.45
N TRP A 565 1.24 46.45 -0.33
CA TRP A 565 0.71 46.61 1.03
C TRP A 565 -0.14 47.88 1.17
N LYS A 566 0.25 48.97 0.50
CA LYS A 566 -0.51 50.24 0.49
C LYS A 566 -1.87 50.13 -0.21
N LYS A 567 -2.01 49.16 -1.13
CA LYS A 567 -3.24 48.98 -1.91
C LYS A 567 -4.14 47.92 -1.28
N ASP A 568 -3.56 46.81 -0.85
CA ASP A 568 -4.30 45.65 -0.38
C ASP A 568 -3.43 44.74 0.49
N PHE A 569 -3.23 45.12 1.76
CA PHE A 569 -2.43 44.32 2.68
C PHE A 569 -3.16 43.09 3.21
N LEU A 570 -4.50 43.07 3.23
CA LEU A 570 -5.27 41.96 3.80
C LEU A 570 -5.19 40.69 2.94
N THR A 571 -4.88 40.78 1.65
CA THR A 571 -4.66 39.60 0.80
C THR A 571 -3.29 38.96 0.96
N ILE A 572 -2.32 39.66 1.56
CA ILE A 572 -0.91 39.22 1.64
C ILE A 572 -0.33 39.17 3.06
N CYS A 573 -1.00 39.78 4.04
CA CYS A 573 -0.54 39.80 5.43
C CYS A 573 -0.96 38.52 6.16
N PRO A 574 -0.14 37.94 7.06
CA PRO A 574 -0.53 36.80 7.89
C PRO A 574 -1.71 37.15 8.81
N GLY A 575 -2.90 36.69 8.46
CA GLY A 575 -4.16 37.04 9.11
C GLY A 575 -4.23 36.59 10.56
N LYS A 576 -3.78 35.37 10.86
CA LYS A 576 -3.77 34.80 12.21
C LYS A 576 -2.94 35.63 13.19
N GLU A 577 -1.76 36.05 12.77
CA GLU A 577 -0.88 36.91 13.57
C GLU A 577 -1.39 38.33 13.66
N LEU A 578 -1.89 38.89 12.55
CA LEU A 578 -2.47 40.24 12.56
C LEU A 578 -3.71 40.31 13.47
N LEU A 579 -4.59 39.32 13.41
CA LEU A 579 -5.78 39.22 14.26
C LEU A 579 -5.39 39.05 15.74
N ALA A 580 -4.33 38.29 16.03
CA ALA A 580 -3.80 38.17 17.39
C ALA A 580 -3.20 39.50 17.90
N LEU A 581 -2.44 40.20 17.06
CA LEU A 581 -1.89 41.53 17.37
C LEU A 581 -3.01 42.55 17.62
N LEU A 582 -4.05 42.53 16.80
CA LEU A 582 -5.20 43.43 16.92
C LEU A 582 -5.97 43.16 18.22
N LYS A 583 -6.29 41.91 18.54
CA LYS A 583 -6.96 41.54 19.80
C LYS A 583 -6.13 41.95 21.02
N ASN A 584 -4.82 41.76 20.97
CA ASN A 584 -3.91 42.19 22.03
C ASN A 584 -3.88 43.72 22.17
N TYR A 585 -3.84 44.45 21.05
CA TYR A 585 -3.94 45.91 21.06
C TYR A 585 -5.25 46.39 21.67
N ILE A 586 -6.39 45.80 21.26
CA ILE A 586 -7.71 46.15 21.79
C ILE A 586 -7.77 45.90 23.30
N ASN A 587 -7.29 44.74 23.75
CA ASN A 587 -7.27 44.40 25.17
C ASN A 587 -6.39 45.36 25.98
N LYS A 588 -5.22 45.74 25.46
CA LYS A 588 -4.33 46.68 26.15
C LYS A 588 -4.85 48.12 26.16
N THR A 589 -5.45 48.57 25.07
CA THR A 589 -5.87 49.98 24.89
C THR A 589 -7.23 50.24 25.51
N TYR A 590 -8.17 49.31 25.37
CA TYR A 590 -9.56 49.49 25.79
C TYR A 590 -9.98 48.58 26.95
N HIS A 591 -9.09 47.72 27.46
CA HIS A 591 -9.37 46.78 28.56
C HIS A 591 -10.54 45.81 28.29
N VAL A 592 -10.75 45.49 27.02
CA VAL A 592 -11.84 44.63 26.55
C VAL A 592 -11.29 43.46 25.74
N THR A 593 -11.86 42.28 25.94
CA THR A 593 -11.55 41.09 25.14
C THR A 593 -12.55 40.95 24.00
N VAL A 594 -12.03 40.72 22.81
CA VAL A 594 -12.80 40.44 21.59
C VAL A 594 -12.46 39.03 21.13
N HIS A 595 -13.50 38.21 20.94
CA HIS A 595 -13.39 36.85 20.44
C HIS A 595 -13.71 36.77 18.95
N ASP A 596 -13.13 35.79 18.27
CA ASP A 596 -13.27 35.63 16.82
C ASP A 596 -14.74 35.41 16.40
N PHE A 597 -15.53 34.72 17.22
CA PHE A 597 -16.97 34.50 16.99
C PHE A 597 -17.81 35.76 17.15
N GLU A 598 -17.44 36.66 18.06
CA GLU A 598 -18.14 37.95 18.22
C GLU A 598 -17.96 38.81 16.96
N ILE A 599 -16.76 38.77 16.36
CA ILE A 599 -16.51 39.47 15.09
C ILE A 599 -17.30 38.81 13.97
N LEU A 600 -17.27 37.49 13.91
CA LEU A 600 -17.93 36.70 12.88
C LEU A 600 -19.45 36.92 12.85
N ASP A 601 -20.10 37.03 14.01
CA ASP A 601 -21.55 37.27 14.11
C ASP A 601 -21.99 38.66 13.60
N GLU A 602 -21.05 39.61 13.52
CA GLU A 602 -21.31 41.00 13.10
C GLU A 602 -20.93 41.29 11.63
N ILE A 603 -20.52 40.26 10.86
CA ILE A 603 -20.21 40.39 9.43
C ILE A 603 -21.51 40.39 8.63
N GLU A 604 -21.84 41.52 8.00
CA GLU A 604 -23.08 41.66 7.20
C GLU A 604 -22.87 41.48 5.68
N ILE A 605 -21.67 41.80 5.19
CA ILE A 605 -21.33 41.71 3.76
C ILE A 605 -20.28 40.62 3.63
N LEU A 606 -20.67 39.53 2.97
CA LEU A 606 -19.76 38.45 2.62
C LEU A 606 -18.92 38.83 1.41
N ASP A 607 -17.69 38.33 1.43
CA ASP A 607 -16.72 38.45 0.34
C ASP A 607 -17.16 37.56 -0.85
N ASP A 608 -16.92 37.99 -2.09
CA ASP A 608 -17.28 37.22 -3.31
C ASP A 608 -16.65 35.83 -3.32
N ASP A 609 -15.52 35.68 -2.63
CA ASP A 609 -14.81 34.42 -2.46
C ASP A 609 -15.63 33.39 -1.65
N ILE A 610 -16.39 33.85 -0.64
CA ILE A 610 -17.30 33.01 0.15
C ILE A 610 -18.48 32.53 -0.71
N GLU A 611 -19.00 33.41 -1.58
CA GLU A 611 -20.05 33.04 -2.54
C GLU A 611 -19.55 32.01 -3.55
N THR A 612 -18.28 32.14 -3.97
CA THR A 612 -17.61 31.20 -4.86
C THR A 612 -17.48 29.83 -4.21
N LEU A 613 -17.03 29.75 -2.95
CA LEU A 613 -16.98 28.50 -2.18
C LEU A 613 -18.36 27.85 -2.11
N SER A 614 -19.39 28.63 -1.78
CA SER A 614 -20.76 28.13 -1.64
C SER A 614 -21.30 27.55 -2.96
N SER A 615 -20.99 28.22 -4.08
CA SER A 615 -21.42 27.80 -5.42
C SER A 615 -20.70 26.53 -5.88
N LYS A 616 -19.41 26.38 -5.55
CA LYS A 616 -18.64 25.15 -5.82
C LYS A 616 -19.22 23.95 -5.07
N ILE A 617 -19.61 24.15 -3.80
CA ILE A 617 -20.24 23.11 -2.98
C ILE A 617 -21.57 22.65 -3.58
N VAL A 618 -22.46 23.58 -3.96
CA VAL A 618 -23.76 23.23 -4.55
C VAL A 618 -23.57 22.44 -5.85
N LYS A 619 -22.65 22.86 -6.73
CA LYS A 619 -22.33 22.12 -7.97
C LYS A 619 -21.84 20.68 -7.73
N GLN A 620 -21.10 20.43 -6.65
CA GLN A 620 -20.64 19.08 -6.27
C GLN A 620 -21.79 18.19 -5.77
N ILE A 621 -22.84 18.77 -5.22
CA ILE A 621 -24.03 18.05 -4.76
C ILE A 621 -24.95 17.76 -5.96
N ASP A 622 -25.20 18.77 -6.79
CA ASP A 622 -26.10 18.65 -7.96
C ASP A 622 -25.59 17.63 -8.99
N SER A 623 -24.27 17.49 -9.14
CA SER A 623 -23.68 16.50 -10.05
C SER A 623 -23.97 15.04 -9.65
N MET A 624 -24.30 14.77 -8.38
CA MET A 624 -24.77 13.44 -7.94
C MET A 624 -26.22 13.16 -8.31
N GLU A 625 -27.11 14.17 -8.23
CA GLU A 625 -28.53 13.99 -8.58
C GLU A 625 -28.72 13.71 -10.09
N THR A 626 -27.85 14.27 -10.94
CA THR A 626 -27.80 13.93 -12.37
C THR A 626 -27.25 12.52 -12.63
N HIS A 627 -26.26 12.07 -11.85
CA HIS A 627 -25.69 10.73 -11.98
C HIS A 627 -26.59 9.60 -11.44
N GLN A 628 -27.58 9.90 -10.60
CA GLN A 628 -28.62 8.93 -10.20
C GLN A 628 -29.72 8.74 -11.26
N ASN A 629 -29.91 9.69 -12.19
CA ASN A 629 -30.87 9.56 -13.29
C ASN A 629 -30.21 9.06 -14.60
N GLU A 630 -28.89 9.21 -14.76
CA GLU A 630 -28.12 8.64 -15.88
C GLU A 630 -27.62 7.19 -15.61
N SER A 631 -27.87 6.65 -14.41
CA SER A 631 -27.38 5.32 -14.00
C SER A 631 -28.07 4.14 -14.68
N GLU A 632 -29.08 4.36 -15.53
CA GLU A 632 -29.73 3.28 -16.31
C GLU A 632 -29.28 3.21 -17.78
N SER A 633 -28.50 4.15 -18.32
CA SER A 633 -28.19 4.14 -19.76
C SER A 633 -26.74 4.41 -20.19
N ASN A 634 -25.80 4.73 -19.28
CA ASN A 634 -24.39 4.89 -19.66
C ASN A 634 -23.44 4.25 -18.62
N LYS A 635 -23.30 2.91 -18.67
CA LYS A 635 -22.18 2.20 -18.04
C LYS A 635 -20.89 2.51 -18.82
N PHE A 636 -20.19 3.59 -18.48
CA PHE A 636 -18.77 3.69 -18.78
C PHE A 636 -18.01 2.73 -17.84
N ILE A 637 -17.43 1.69 -18.41
CA ILE A 637 -16.67 0.66 -17.68
C ILE A 637 -15.39 1.30 -17.13
N LYS A 638 -15.34 1.46 -15.80
CA LYS A 638 -14.11 1.68 -15.02
C LYS A 638 -13.27 0.39 -15.14
N ILE A 639 -12.15 0.43 -15.85
CA ILE A 639 -11.13 -0.63 -15.76
C ILE A 639 -10.48 -0.46 -14.38
N GLY A 640 -10.78 -1.39 -13.47
CA GLY A 640 -10.29 -1.39 -12.10
C GLY A 640 -8.79 -1.64 -12.03
N THR A 641 -8.17 -1.12 -10.98
CA THR A 641 -6.72 -1.08 -10.71
C THR A 641 -6.04 -2.44 -10.48
N TRP A 642 -6.65 -3.56 -10.88
CA TRP A 642 -6.05 -4.91 -10.79
C TRP A 642 -6.35 -5.84 -11.97
N ASN A 643 -6.90 -5.35 -13.08
CA ASN A 643 -7.01 -6.15 -14.30
C ASN A 643 -6.27 -5.44 -15.43
N TRP A 644 -4.96 -5.70 -15.54
CA TRP A 644 -4.22 -5.38 -16.75
C TRP A 644 -4.88 -6.08 -17.94
N PRO A 645 -4.87 -5.49 -19.16
CA PRO A 645 -5.20 -6.27 -20.34
C PRO A 645 -4.29 -7.48 -20.38
N VAL A 646 -4.84 -8.66 -20.66
CA VAL A 646 -4.05 -9.88 -20.71
C VAL A 646 -3.13 -9.81 -21.93
N LEU A 647 -3.61 -9.20 -23.03
CA LEU A 647 -2.85 -8.94 -24.25
C LEU A 647 -3.38 -7.70 -25.00
N PHE A 648 -2.55 -7.04 -25.81
CA PHE A 648 -2.97 -5.95 -26.70
C PHE A 648 -2.07 -5.81 -27.94
N GLU A 649 -2.57 -5.23 -29.03
CA GLU A 649 -1.79 -4.86 -30.22
C GLU A 649 -2.51 -3.77 -31.04
N LEU A 650 -1.79 -3.13 -31.97
CA LEU A 650 -2.28 -2.05 -32.82
C LEU A 650 -2.45 -2.52 -34.28
N THR A 651 -3.60 -2.21 -34.87
CA THR A 651 -3.85 -2.45 -36.29
C THR A 651 -3.06 -1.47 -37.16
N ALA A 652 -2.89 -1.80 -38.45
CA ALA A 652 -2.39 -0.86 -39.46
C ALA A 652 -3.29 0.39 -39.65
N SER A 653 -4.54 0.34 -39.18
CA SER A 653 -5.50 1.46 -39.14
C SER A 653 -5.43 2.28 -37.85
N GLU A 654 -4.41 2.05 -37.00
CA GLU A 654 -4.17 2.72 -35.72
C GLU A 654 -5.28 2.49 -34.67
N GLU A 655 -5.90 1.30 -34.71
CA GLU A 655 -6.88 0.87 -33.72
C GLU A 655 -6.20 -0.03 -32.70
N ILE A 656 -6.46 0.18 -31.41
CA ILE A 656 -5.91 -0.65 -30.35
C ILE A 656 -6.87 -1.81 -30.12
N VAL A 657 -6.42 -3.04 -30.31
CA VAL A 657 -7.15 -4.25 -29.94
C VAL A 657 -6.64 -4.70 -28.58
N VAL A 658 -7.57 -4.97 -27.66
CA VAL A 658 -7.28 -5.36 -26.28
C VAL A 658 -8.06 -6.62 -25.94
N ILE A 659 -7.39 -7.62 -25.38
CA ILE A 659 -8.03 -8.81 -24.79
C ILE A 659 -8.02 -8.66 -23.27
N MET A 660 -9.19 -8.74 -22.65
CA MET A 660 -9.35 -8.58 -21.21
C MET A 660 -10.36 -9.56 -20.62
N PRO A 661 -10.20 -9.99 -19.35
CA PRO A 661 -11.16 -10.86 -18.70
C PRO A 661 -12.50 -10.14 -18.51
N ASN A 662 -13.60 -10.85 -18.78
CA ASN A 662 -14.97 -10.38 -18.59
C ASN A 662 -15.36 -10.49 -17.11
N LEU A 663 -15.49 -9.35 -16.44
CA LEU A 663 -15.74 -9.25 -15.00
C LEU A 663 -17.21 -9.48 -14.59
N GLU A 664 -18.14 -9.69 -15.52
CA GLU A 664 -19.57 -9.85 -15.21
C GLU A 664 -20.00 -11.31 -14.90
N TYR A 665 -19.10 -12.30 -14.95
CA TYR A 665 -19.42 -13.72 -14.69
C TYR A 665 -18.46 -14.40 -13.69
N ASP A 666 -19.00 -15.42 -13.02
CA ASP A 666 -18.44 -16.22 -11.92
C ASP A 666 -16.99 -16.70 -12.17
N TRP A 667 -16.17 -16.77 -11.12
CA TRP A 667 -14.71 -17.03 -11.20
C TRP A 667 -14.34 -18.41 -11.77
N ASN A 668 -15.31 -19.30 -11.95
CA ASN A 668 -15.11 -20.64 -12.51
C ASN A 668 -15.18 -20.69 -14.04
N ASN A 669 -15.57 -19.60 -14.73
CA ASN A 669 -15.59 -19.51 -16.20
C ASN A 669 -15.01 -18.15 -16.64
N THR A 670 -13.69 -18.04 -16.78
CA THR A 670 -13.03 -16.85 -17.33
C THR A 670 -13.38 -16.68 -18.81
N ASN A 671 -14.42 -15.89 -19.09
CA ASN A 671 -14.67 -15.37 -20.44
C ASN A 671 -13.72 -14.22 -20.72
N TYR A 672 -13.18 -14.13 -21.93
CA TYR A 672 -12.36 -13.00 -22.36
C TYR A 672 -13.17 -12.11 -23.33
N GLU A 673 -12.88 -10.82 -23.38
CA GLU A 673 -13.46 -9.86 -24.31
C GLU A 673 -12.37 -9.26 -25.19
N ILE A 674 -12.59 -9.24 -26.51
CA ILE A 674 -11.84 -8.43 -27.46
C ILE A 674 -12.51 -7.07 -27.54
N LYS A 675 -11.79 -6.01 -27.20
CA LYS A 675 -12.22 -4.62 -27.39
C LYS A 675 -11.34 -3.93 -28.40
N VAL A 676 -11.97 -3.31 -29.39
CA VAL A 676 -11.27 -2.49 -30.39
C VAL A 676 -11.52 -1.02 -30.09
N PHE A 677 -10.45 -0.26 -29.91
CA PHE A 677 -10.50 1.16 -29.62
C PHE A 677 -10.04 1.96 -30.83
N LYS A 678 -10.80 3.01 -31.16
CA LYS A 678 -10.41 4.01 -32.16
C LYS A 678 -10.64 5.40 -31.57
N GLU A 679 -9.60 6.24 -31.58
CA GLU A 679 -9.67 7.60 -31.00
C GLU A 679 -10.25 7.58 -29.56
N GLY A 680 -9.78 6.62 -28.75
CA GLY A 680 -10.17 6.41 -27.35
C GLY A 680 -11.63 6.03 -27.08
N ASN A 681 -12.43 5.80 -28.11
CA ASN A 681 -13.76 5.22 -27.97
C ASN A 681 -13.72 3.72 -28.31
N VAL A 682 -14.52 2.94 -27.59
CA VAL A 682 -14.73 1.52 -27.91
C VAL A 682 -15.54 1.46 -29.21
N ARG A 683 -14.92 0.95 -30.28
CA ARG A 683 -15.54 0.75 -31.58
C ARG A 683 -16.33 -0.55 -31.64
N SER A 684 -15.80 -1.61 -31.05
CA SER A 684 -16.45 -2.92 -30.94
C SER A 684 -16.03 -3.65 -29.66
N THR A 685 -16.91 -4.53 -29.18
CA THR A 685 -16.64 -5.43 -28.06
C THR A 685 -17.24 -6.77 -28.41
N SER A 686 -16.44 -7.82 -28.22
CA SER A 686 -16.83 -9.17 -28.58
C SER A 686 -16.33 -10.15 -27.55
N ILE A 687 -17.20 -11.08 -27.15
CA ILE A 687 -16.88 -12.09 -26.15
C ILE A 687 -16.22 -13.27 -26.85
N LEU A 688 -15.03 -13.64 -26.39
CA LEU A 688 -14.37 -14.90 -26.69
C LEU A 688 -14.98 -16.01 -25.84
N THR A 689 -15.03 -17.22 -26.39
CA THR A 689 -15.70 -18.39 -25.78
C THR A 689 -15.22 -18.70 -24.35
N THR A 690 -16.04 -19.42 -23.58
CA THR A 690 -15.69 -19.95 -22.25
C THR A 690 -14.49 -20.91 -22.33
N ASN A 691 -13.68 -20.96 -21.26
CA ASN A 691 -12.63 -21.95 -21.02
C ASN A 691 -11.42 -21.85 -21.96
N LEU A 692 -10.92 -20.63 -22.17
CA LEU A 692 -9.64 -20.39 -22.86
C LEU A 692 -8.73 -19.52 -22.01
N ILE A 693 -7.42 -19.64 -22.21
CA ILE A 693 -6.38 -18.79 -21.61
C ILE A 693 -5.52 -18.24 -22.75
N PRO A 694 -5.54 -16.93 -23.04
CA PRO A 694 -4.75 -16.35 -24.12
C PRO A 694 -3.31 -16.07 -23.65
N TYR A 695 -2.32 -16.44 -24.45
CA TYR A 695 -0.89 -16.32 -24.16
C TYR A 695 -0.19 -15.25 -24.99
N ASP A 696 -0.56 -15.12 -26.27
CA ASP A 696 -0.01 -14.09 -27.16
C ASP A 696 -0.97 -13.76 -28.31
N LEU A 697 -0.79 -12.60 -28.97
CA LEU A 697 -1.60 -12.22 -30.12
C LEU A 697 -0.81 -11.47 -31.20
N ALA A 698 -1.28 -11.59 -32.44
CA ALA A 698 -0.74 -10.91 -33.60
C ALA A 698 -1.86 -10.41 -34.52
N ILE A 699 -1.68 -9.29 -35.21
CA ILE A 699 -2.71 -8.66 -36.05
C ILE A 699 -2.20 -8.44 -37.47
N ILE A 700 -3.02 -8.88 -38.42
CA ILE A 700 -2.84 -8.58 -39.84
C ILE A 700 -4.15 -8.07 -40.41
N GLU A 701 -4.07 -6.92 -41.09
CA GLU A 701 -5.22 -6.30 -41.75
C GLU A 701 -6.39 -6.11 -40.76
N ARG A 702 -7.46 -6.89 -40.90
CA ARG A 702 -8.67 -6.86 -40.04
C ARG A 702 -8.81 -8.10 -39.15
N LYS A 703 -7.79 -8.96 -39.11
CA LYS A 703 -7.82 -10.24 -38.38
C LYS A 703 -6.89 -10.20 -37.18
N VAL A 704 -7.41 -10.66 -36.04
CA VAL A 704 -6.68 -10.88 -34.79
C VAL A 704 -6.41 -12.37 -34.68
N TYR A 705 -5.15 -12.73 -34.56
CA TYR A 705 -4.67 -14.08 -34.36
C TYR A 705 -4.30 -14.21 -32.88
N ILE A 706 -4.94 -15.13 -32.18
CA ILE A 706 -4.79 -15.27 -30.73
C ILE A 706 -4.28 -16.68 -30.47
N LEU A 707 -3.11 -16.77 -29.88
CA LEU A 707 -2.55 -18.02 -29.40
C LEU A 707 -3.04 -18.24 -27.96
N CYS A 708 -3.70 -19.37 -27.71
CA CYS A 708 -4.35 -19.65 -26.45
C CYS A 708 -4.36 -21.15 -26.14
N SER A 709 -4.48 -21.50 -24.87
CA SER A 709 -4.93 -22.83 -24.47
C SER A 709 -6.43 -22.84 -24.34
N LYS A 710 -7.09 -23.92 -24.76
CA LYS A 710 -8.55 -24.06 -24.67
C LYS A 710 -8.91 -25.42 -24.09
N VAL A 711 -9.70 -25.44 -23.02
CA VAL A 711 -10.14 -26.67 -22.36
C VAL A 711 -11.50 -27.09 -22.92
N LEU A 712 -11.57 -28.33 -23.40
CA LEU A 712 -12.78 -28.97 -23.91
C LEU A 712 -13.07 -30.24 -23.11
N VAL A 713 -14.33 -30.44 -22.75
CA VAL A 713 -14.76 -31.66 -22.04
C VAL A 713 -15.32 -32.66 -23.04
N GLU A 714 -14.64 -33.80 -23.21
CA GLU A 714 -15.09 -34.93 -24.03
C GLU A 714 -15.19 -36.19 -23.16
N ASP A 715 -16.35 -36.86 -23.18
CA ASP A 715 -16.61 -38.11 -22.45
C ASP A 715 -16.22 -38.09 -20.94
N ASP A 716 -16.61 -37.04 -20.22
CA ASP A 716 -16.30 -36.78 -18.79
C ASP A 716 -14.79 -36.62 -18.48
N ARG A 717 -13.97 -36.28 -19.48
CA ARG A 717 -12.56 -35.91 -19.31
C ARG A 717 -12.29 -34.54 -19.91
N GLU A 718 -11.39 -33.79 -19.28
CA GLU A 718 -10.98 -32.47 -19.74
C GLU A 718 -9.71 -32.61 -20.59
N PHE A 719 -9.77 -32.10 -21.82
CA PHE A 719 -8.67 -32.04 -22.76
C PHE A 719 -8.30 -30.59 -22.98
N GLU A 720 -7.02 -30.26 -22.85
CA GLU A 720 -6.51 -28.93 -23.13
C GLU A 720 -5.86 -28.91 -24.51
N TYR A 721 -6.30 -27.96 -25.34
CA TYR A 721 -5.84 -27.79 -26.71
C TYR A 721 -5.02 -26.51 -26.84
N ASP A 722 -3.78 -26.63 -27.31
CA ASP A 722 -3.01 -25.49 -27.79
C ASP A 722 -3.63 -25.02 -29.11
N THR A 723 -4.15 -23.80 -29.12
CA THR A 723 -5.11 -23.35 -30.13
C THR A 723 -4.79 -21.96 -30.68
N LEU A 724 -4.87 -21.83 -32.01
CA LEU A 724 -4.89 -20.55 -32.71
C LEU A 724 -6.33 -20.18 -33.04
N LEU A 725 -6.78 -19.04 -32.52
CA LEU A 725 -8.05 -18.41 -32.88
C LEU A 725 -7.80 -17.27 -33.87
N ILE A 726 -8.52 -17.27 -34.98
CA ILE A 726 -8.50 -16.18 -35.96
C ILE A 726 -9.85 -15.48 -35.90
N TYR A 727 -9.82 -14.23 -35.46
CA TYR A 727 -10.98 -13.42 -35.21
C TYR A 727 -11.05 -12.25 -36.20
N ASP A 728 -12.21 -12.01 -36.80
CA ASP A 728 -12.42 -10.92 -37.75
C ASP A 728 -13.07 -9.72 -37.06
N ILE A 729 -12.33 -8.61 -37.00
CA ILE A 729 -12.71 -7.39 -36.26
C ILE A 729 -14.02 -6.79 -36.76
N GLU A 730 -14.27 -6.85 -38.07
CA GLU A 730 -15.40 -6.17 -38.71
C GLU A 730 -16.70 -6.96 -38.56
N SER A 731 -16.65 -8.25 -38.85
CA SER A 731 -17.81 -9.15 -38.69
C SER A 731 -18.09 -9.48 -37.23
N GLN A 732 -17.12 -9.23 -36.35
CA GLN A 732 -17.14 -9.59 -34.95
C GLN A 732 -17.31 -11.10 -34.70
N ASN A 733 -16.85 -11.95 -35.61
CA ASN A 733 -16.97 -13.39 -35.51
C ASN A 733 -15.61 -14.07 -35.50
N LEU A 734 -15.56 -15.23 -34.86
CA LEU A 734 -14.47 -16.19 -35.00
C LEU A 734 -14.51 -16.74 -36.44
N ASP A 735 -13.48 -16.44 -37.22
CA ASP A 735 -13.33 -16.91 -38.61
C ASP A 735 -12.77 -18.33 -38.63
N LYS A 736 -11.80 -18.61 -37.75
CA LYS A 736 -11.18 -19.93 -37.68
C LYS A 736 -10.66 -20.29 -36.29
N GLU A 737 -10.68 -21.58 -36.01
CA GLU A 737 -10.06 -22.21 -34.86
C GLU A 737 -9.19 -23.36 -35.37
N VAL A 738 -7.92 -23.39 -34.96
CA VAL A 738 -6.96 -24.40 -35.36
C VAL A 738 -6.24 -24.92 -34.14
N HIS A 739 -6.33 -26.22 -33.90
CA HIS A 739 -5.64 -26.88 -32.80
C HIS A 739 -4.29 -27.41 -33.27
N PHE A 740 -3.23 -27.11 -32.51
CA PHE A 740 -1.89 -27.60 -32.77
C PHE A 740 -1.67 -28.97 -32.15
N TYR A 741 -2.10 -29.11 -30.91
CA TYR A 741 -1.82 -30.26 -30.06
C TYR A 741 -2.85 -30.33 -28.93
N TYR A 742 -3.06 -31.51 -28.35
CA TYR A 742 -3.98 -31.72 -27.23
C TYR A 742 -3.51 -32.82 -26.29
N GLU A 743 -3.76 -32.64 -25.00
CA GLU A 743 -3.49 -33.62 -23.93
C GLU A 743 -4.64 -33.66 -22.91
N GLU A 744 -4.74 -34.74 -22.13
CA GLU A 744 -5.62 -34.78 -20.96
C GLU A 744 -5.07 -33.82 -19.87
N GLU A 745 -5.92 -32.97 -19.30
CA GLU A 745 -5.53 -31.90 -18.36
C GLU A 745 -4.73 -32.39 -17.15
N GLU A 746 -4.99 -33.62 -16.66
CA GLU A 746 -4.29 -34.24 -15.52
C GLU A 746 -2.80 -34.57 -15.80
N GLY A 747 -2.30 -34.43 -17.03
CA GLY A 747 -0.95 -34.80 -17.45
C GLY A 747 -0.15 -33.74 -18.21
N LYS A 748 -0.63 -32.48 -18.28
CA LYS A 748 -0.01 -31.45 -19.13
C LYS A 748 1.35 -30.95 -18.59
N GLU A 749 2.37 -30.93 -19.46
CA GLU A 749 3.74 -30.53 -19.12
C GLU A 749 4.26 -29.29 -19.90
N GLY A 750 3.36 -28.52 -20.55
CA GLY A 750 3.74 -27.33 -21.32
C GLY A 750 2.59 -26.40 -21.75
N ASP A 751 2.93 -25.20 -22.24
CA ASP A 751 2.00 -24.12 -22.58
C ASP A 751 2.41 -23.41 -23.90
N PRO A 752 1.46 -22.80 -24.64
CA PRO A 752 1.79 -21.88 -25.72
C PRO A 752 2.62 -20.71 -25.21
N SER A 753 3.58 -20.24 -26.00
CA SER A 753 4.49 -19.17 -25.55
C SER A 753 4.34 -17.87 -26.34
N CYS A 754 4.54 -17.91 -27.66
CA CYS A 754 4.54 -16.71 -28.50
C CYS A 754 4.09 -16.97 -29.93
N ILE A 755 3.60 -15.93 -30.60
CA ILE A 755 3.13 -15.95 -31.98
C ILE A 755 3.77 -14.84 -32.82
N ALA A 756 4.18 -15.16 -34.05
CA ALA A 756 4.62 -14.18 -35.02
C ALA A 756 4.00 -14.47 -36.39
N ILE A 757 3.79 -13.44 -37.21
CA ILE A 757 3.18 -13.60 -38.53
C ILE A 757 3.96 -12.82 -39.59
N ASN A 758 4.24 -13.49 -40.70
CA ASN A 758 4.77 -12.81 -41.89
C ASN A 758 3.62 -12.10 -42.61
N LYS A 759 3.63 -10.76 -42.65
CA LYS A 759 2.53 -9.97 -43.22
C LYS A 759 2.40 -10.10 -44.74
N ILE A 760 3.48 -10.48 -45.42
CA ILE A 760 3.50 -10.66 -46.87
C ILE A 760 2.87 -12.00 -47.26
N THR A 761 3.36 -13.10 -46.67
CA THR A 761 2.89 -14.46 -47.00
C THR A 761 1.64 -14.86 -46.22
N LYS A 762 1.31 -14.13 -45.15
CA LYS A 762 0.28 -14.45 -44.15
C LYS A 762 0.53 -15.78 -43.43
N LYS A 763 1.77 -16.28 -43.46
CA LYS A 763 2.19 -17.48 -42.73
C LYS A 763 2.35 -17.15 -41.24
N VAL A 764 1.70 -17.93 -40.40
CA VAL A 764 1.71 -17.80 -38.93
C VAL A 764 2.74 -18.75 -38.36
N TYR A 765 3.50 -18.28 -37.38
CA TYR A 765 4.45 -19.05 -36.58
C TYR A 765 3.99 -19.02 -35.13
N ALA A 766 3.87 -20.17 -34.50
CA ALA A 766 3.46 -20.31 -33.11
C ALA A 766 4.44 -21.23 -32.40
N SER A 767 4.92 -20.81 -31.23
CA SER A 767 5.78 -21.63 -30.38
C SER A 767 4.98 -22.25 -29.24
N ILE A 768 5.28 -23.50 -28.95
CA ILE A 768 4.73 -24.24 -27.81
C ILE A 768 5.88 -24.79 -26.98
N PHE A 769 5.81 -24.57 -25.67
CA PHE A 769 6.92 -24.73 -24.74
C PHE A 769 6.64 -25.86 -23.73
N TYR A 770 7.51 -26.88 -23.63
CA TYR A 770 7.37 -28.03 -22.70
C TYR A 770 8.69 -28.29 -21.96
N TYR A 771 8.64 -28.60 -20.66
CA TYR A 771 9.85 -28.89 -19.86
C TYR A 771 10.18 -30.39 -19.72
N GLU A 772 9.21 -31.32 -19.74
CA GLU A 772 9.43 -32.74 -19.39
C GLU A 772 8.79 -33.79 -20.31
N GLY A 773 8.25 -33.42 -21.47
CA GLY A 773 7.57 -34.35 -22.38
C GLY A 773 6.43 -33.66 -23.12
N GLY A 774 6.13 -34.08 -24.36
CA GLY A 774 5.14 -33.44 -25.24
C GLY A 774 5.63 -33.34 -26.70
N ASN A 775 5.04 -32.44 -27.50
CA ASN A 775 5.55 -32.08 -28.83
C ASN A 775 5.97 -30.59 -28.87
N PRO A 776 7.00 -30.18 -28.08
CA PRO A 776 7.51 -28.81 -28.08
C PRO A 776 8.06 -28.41 -29.44
N GLY A 777 8.04 -27.10 -29.69
CA GLY A 777 8.74 -26.52 -30.82
C GLY A 777 7.93 -25.47 -31.55
N LEU A 778 8.41 -25.20 -32.76
CA LEU A 778 7.89 -24.12 -33.59
C LEU A 778 6.97 -24.71 -34.66
N PHE A 779 5.73 -24.24 -34.69
CA PHE A 779 4.72 -24.60 -35.66
C PHE A 779 4.54 -23.46 -36.65
N SER A 780 4.30 -23.82 -37.91
CA SER A 780 3.90 -22.88 -38.94
C SER A 780 2.56 -23.26 -39.56
N LEU A 781 1.75 -22.26 -39.91
CA LEU A 781 0.51 -22.44 -40.66
C LEU A 781 0.48 -21.48 -41.84
N GLU A 782 0.11 -22.01 -43.00
CA GLU A 782 -0.11 -21.23 -44.21
C GLU A 782 -1.60 -21.14 -44.52
N PRO A 783 -2.07 -20.02 -45.13
CA PRO A 783 -3.44 -19.94 -45.61
C PRO A 783 -3.79 -21.13 -46.52
N PRO A 784 -4.96 -21.78 -46.36
CA PRO A 784 -6.12 -21.35 -45.58
C PRO A 784 -6.12 -21.77 -44.09
N TYR A 785 -4.98 -22.12 -43.50
CA TYR A 785 -4.79 -22.50 -42.09
C TYR A 785 -5.52 -23.79 -41.68
N ILE A 786 -5.36 -24.86 -42.47
CA ILE A 786 -6.05 -26.15 -42.21
C ILE A 786 -5.18 -27.07 -41.37
N ASN A 787 -3.90 -27.19 -41.70
CA ASN A 787 -2.95 -28.04 -41.00
C ASN A 787 -1.78 -27.19 -40.53
N SER A 788 -1.29 -27.46 -39.32
CA SER A 788 -0.01 -26.97 -38.84
C SER A 788 1.13 -27.87 -39.35
N LYS A 789 2.31 -27.28 -39.54
CA LYS A 789 3.56 -27.98 -39.82
C LYS A 789 4.57 -27.60 -38.75
N GLN A 790 5.08 -28.58 -38.01
CA GLN A 790 6.22 -28.38 -37.12
C GLN A 790 7.48 -28.17 -37.96
N ILE A 791 8.21 -27.10 -37.67
CA ILE A 791 9.35 -26.63 -38.46
C ILE A 791 10.67 -26.60 -37.69
N SER A 792 10.64 -26.86 -36.37
CA SER A 792 11.81 -27.08 -35.52
C SER A 792 11.44 -27.97 -34.33
N ASP A 793 12.26 -28.98 -34.05
CA ASP A 793 12.13 -29.94 -32.94
C ASP A 793 12.83 -29.44 -31.65
N GLY A 794 12.99 -28.11 -31.49
CA GLY A 794 13.73 -27.54 -30.35
C GLY A 794 13.21 -28.08 -29.01
N GLU A 795 14.12 -28.61 -28.18
CA GLU A 795 13.76 -29.46 -27.02
C GLU A 795 12.84 -28.79 -25.99
N VAL A 796 12.72 -27.45 -25.99
CA VAL A 796 12.00 -26.70 -24.95
C VAL A 796 11.02 -25.65 -25.51
N GLY A 797 11.06 -25.27 -26.80
CA GLY A 797 10.25 -24.17 -27.38
C GLY A 797 10.88 -22.77 -27.23
N TYR A 798 10.30 -21.76 -27.90
CA TYR A 798 10.81 -20.37 -27.96
C TYR A 798 10.03 -19.43 -27.03
N PHE A 799 10.69 -18.45 -26.41
CA PHE A 799 10.03 -17.44 -25.55
C PHE A 799 9.50 -16.24 -26.34
N ASP A 800 10.18 -15.88 -27.43
CA ASP A 800 9.79 -14.77 -28.29
C ASP A 800 10.20 -15.05 -29.74
N LEU A 801 9.43 -14.50 -30.68
CA LEU A 801 9.58 -14.69 -32.11
C LEU A 801 9.50 -13.37 -32.85
N LEU A 802 10.40 -13.16 -33.82
CA LEU A 802 10.45 -11.96 -34.63
C LEU A 802 10.62 -12.32 -36.11
N VAL A 803 9.71 -11.85 -36.96
CA VAL A 803 9.75 -12.10 -38.41
C VAL A 803 10.42 -10.92 -39.13
N ASP A 804 11.43 -11.23 -39.95
CA ASP A 804 11.96 -10.33 -40.97
C ASP A 804 11.39 -10.73 -42.33
N GLU A 805 10.33 -10.01 -42.69
CA GLU A 805 9.54 -10.24 -43.91
C GLU A 805 10.32 -9.99 -45.19
N LYS A 806 11.34 -9.13 -45.15
CA LYS A 806 12.09 -8.71 -46.33
C LYS A 806 13.11 -9.77 -46.74
N ASN A 807 13.75 -10.40 -45.77
CA ASN A 807 14.79 -11.40 -46.00
C ASN A 807 14.30 -12.84 -45.78
N ASN A 808 13.00 -13.03 -45.54
CA ASN A 808 12.37 -14.32 -45.25
C ASN A 808 13.06 -15.06 -44.09
N ARG A 809 13.35 -14.31 -43.02
CA ARG A 809 13.97 -14.84 -41.80
C ARG A 809 13.00 -14.80 -40.63
N LEU A 810 13.13 -15.76 -39.74
CA LEU A 810 12.46 -15.78 -38.43
C LEU A 810 13.53 -15.91 -37.35
N PHE A 811 13.49 -15.02 -36.38
CA PHE A 811 14.36 -15.03 -35.21
C PHE A 811 13.58 -15.60 -34.02
N GLY A 812 14.22 -16.43 -33.21
CA GLY A 812 13.60 -16.97 -32.00
C GLY A 812 14.59 -17.17 -30.87
N ILE A 813 14.21 -16.79 -29.64
CA ILE A 813 14.99 -17.04 -28.43
C ILE A 813 14.49 -18.30 -27.74
N PHE A 814 15.38 -19.21 -27.37
CA PHE A 814 15.05 -20.38 -26.55
C PHE A 814 16.08 -20.60 -25.45
N TYR A 815 15.76 -21.49 -24.50
CA TYR A 815 16.59 -21.81 -23.34
C TYR A 815 16.97 -23.28 -23.37
N GLU A 816 18.27 -23.54 -23.27
CA GLU A 816 18.83 -24.87 -23.11
C GLU A 816 19.75 -24.83 -21.89
N ASN A 817 19.26 -25.39 -20.77
CA ASN A 817 19.83 -25.20 -19.43
C ASN A 817 21.36 -25.43 -19.41
N PRO A 818 22.17 -24.42 -19.02
CA PRO A 818 21.82 -23.17 -18.34
C PRO A 818 21.85 -21.90 -19.23
N LYS A 819 21.83 -22.03 -20.55
CA LYS A 819 22.13 -20.96 -21.51
C LYS A 819 20.94 -20.59 -22.39
N TYR A 820 20.98 -19.39 -22.95
CA TYR A 820 20.00 -18.93 -23.94
C TYR A 820 20.63 -18.86 -25.32
N PHE A 821 19.81 -19.11 -26.32
CA PHE A 821 20.23 -19.19 -27.70
C PHE A 821 19.26 -18.41 -28.60
N LEU A 822 19.81 -17.82 -29.66
CA LEU A 822 19.08 -17.17 -30.72
C LEU A 822 19.21 -18.00 -31.99
N HIS A 823 18.08 -18.54 -32.46
CA HIS A 823 18.00 -19.14 -33.78
C HIS A 823 17.61 -18.10 -34.84
N VAL A 824 18.31 -18.14 -35.96
CA VAL A 824 17.92 -17.45 -37.20
C VAL A 824 17.49 -18.49 -38.20
N TYR A 825 16.21 -18.50 -38.53
CA TYR A 825 15.57 -19.49 -39.37
C TYR A 825 15.27 -18.93 -40.77
N ASP A 826 15.64 -19.66 -41.82
CA ASP A 826 15.22 -19.41 -43.20
C ASP A 826 13.81 -19.95 -43.39
N THR A 827 12.85 -19.04 -43.56
CA THR A 827 11.44 -19.40 -43.70
C THR A 827 11.05 -19.93 -45.08
N GLU A 828 11.90 -19.77 -46.10
CA GLU A 828 11.69 -20.36 -47.43
C GLU A 828 12.18 -21.80 -47.49
N ASN A 829 13.38 -22.03 -46.95
CA ASN A 829 14.06 -23.33 -47.03
C ASN A 829 13.80 -24.22 -45.82
N ASP A 830 13.10 -23.69 -44.82
CA ASP A 830 12.79 -24.35 -43.55
C ASP A 830 14.04 -24.90 -42.83
N VAL A 831 15.09 -24.08 -42.73
CA VAL A 831 16.38 -24.45 -42.12
C VAL A 831 16.89 -23.38 -41.16
N ILE A 832 17.57 -23.80 -40.08
CA ILE A 832 18.30 -22.89 -39.20
C ILE A 832 19.58 -22.43 -39.94
N ILE A 833 19.69 -21.13 -40.16
CA ILE A 833 20.83 -20.47 -40.81
C ILE A 833 21.95 -20.22 -39.78
N TYR A 834 21.56 -19.72 -38.61
CA TYR A 834 22.49 -19.37 -37.53
C TYR A 834 21.92 -19.75 -36.17
N ASP A 835 22.83 -20.10 -35.27
CA ASP A 835 22.56 -20.43 -33.88
C ASP A 835 23.64 -19.77 -33.02
N TYR A 836 23.21 -18.83 -32.17
CA TYR A 836 24.09 -18.01 -31.35
C TYR A 836 23.74 -18.14 -29.88
N GLU A 837 24.72 -18.49 -29.05
CA GLU A 837 24.60 -18.33 -27.60
C GLU A 837 24.52 -16.83 -27.26
N ILE A 838 23.48 -16.42 -26.56
CA ILE A 838 23.23 -15.02 -26.19
C ILE A 838 23.01 -14.88 -24.69
N GLU A 839 23.32 -13.71 -24.16
CA GLU A 839 22.94 -13.32 -22.80
C GLU A 839 21.47 -12.88 -22.81
N ALA A 840 20.56 -13.72 -22.34
CA ALA A 840 19.13 -13.45 -22.28
C ALA A 840 18.48 -14.04 -21.02
N SER A 841 17.16 -13.87 -20.90
CA SER A 841 16.32 -14.36 -19.82
C SER A 841 14.96 -14.79 -20.37
N THR A 842 14.12 -15.45 -19.58
CA THR A 842 12.76 -15.83 -20.00
C THR A 842 11.82 -14.65 -20.25
N SER A 843 12.22 -13.43 -19.90
CA SER A 843 11.47 -12.19 -20.16
C SER A 843 12.09 -11.34 -21.26
N SER A 844 12.97 -11.92 -22.09
CA SER A 844 13.66 -11.16 -23.13
C SER A 844 12.80 -11.01 -24.38
N GLU A 845 12.76 -9.79 -24.95
CA GLU A 845 12.02 -9.46 -26.18
C GLU A 845 12.96 -9.11 -27.34
N LEU A 846 12.59 -9.53 -28.56
CA LEU A 846 13.26 -9.27 -29.82
C LEU A 846 12.65 -8.06 -30.54
N VAL A 847 13.51 -7.17 -31.03
CA VAL A 847 13.09 -6.02 -31.85
C VAL A 847 13.96 -5.92 -33.09
N LEU A 848 13.34 -5.94 -34.28
CA LEU A 848 14.06 -5.78 -35.55
C LEU A 848 14.54 -4.34 -35.68
N LYS A 849 15.86 -4.14 -35.86
CA LYS A 849 16.44 -2.83 -36.15
C LYS A 849 16.58 -2.63 -37.65
N ASN A 850 17.25 -3.55 -38.33
CA ASN A 850 17.39 -3.56 -39.79
C ASN A 850 17.75 -4.97 -40.28
N ASP A 851 17.97 -5.13 -41.58
CA ASP A 851 18.28 -6.42 -42.24
C ASP A 851 19.45 -7.21 -41.60
N ASN A 852 20.37 -6.52 -40.93
CA ASN A 852 21.60 -7.09 -40.38
C ASN A 852 21.71 -6.99 -38.85
N GLU A 853 20.76 -6.34 -38.18
CA GLU A 853 20.85 -6.04 -36.75
C GLU A 853 19.51 -6.22 -36.04
N ILE A 854 19.57 -6.87 -34.89
CA ILE A 854 18.43 -7.00 -33.97
C ILE A 854 18.79 -6.43 -32.61
N LEU A 855 17.77 -6.02 -31.86
CA LEU A 855 17.89 -5.63 -30.47
C LEU A 855 17.25 -6.70 -29.59
N ILE A 856 17.91 -7.03 -28.47
CA ILE A 856 17.43 -7.97 -27.48
C ILE A 856 17.26 -7.21 -26.17
N GLN A 857 16.02 -7.01 -25.74
CA GLN A 857 15.70 -6.41 -24.44
C GLN A 857 15.82 -7.49 -23.37
N ASN A 858 16.71 -7.31 -22.39
CA ASN A 858 16.76 -8.08 -21.15
C ASN A 858 16.21 -7.26 -19.98
N GLN A 859 16.05 -7.89 -18.82
CA GLN A 859 15.58 -7.19 -17.61
C GLN A 859 16.39 -5.94 -17.30
N ASN A 860 17.72 -5.97 -17.45
CA ASN A 860 18.59 -4.87 -17.02
C ASN A 860 19.50 -4.34 -18.13
N SER A 861 19.45 -4.91 -19.34
CA SER A 861 20.27 -4.50 -20.47
C SER A 861 19.49 -4.52 -21.79
N LEU A 862 19.89 -3.67 -22.73
CA LEU A 862 19.48 -3.75 -24.13
C LEU A 862 20.71 -4.11 -24.95
N LEU A 863 20.68 -5.27 -25.59
CA LEU A 863 21.77 -5.76 -26.43
C LEU A 863 21.46 -5.47 -27.89
N ARG A 864 22.51 -5.22 -28.68
CA ARG A 864 22.49 -5.26 -30.13
C ARG A 864 23.23 -6.48 -30.60
N LEU A 865 22.64 -7.21 -31.53
CA LEU A 865 23.28 -8.35 -32.17
C LEU A 865 23.39 -8.08 -33.67
N GLU A 866 24.60 -8.25 -34.21
CA GLU A 866 24.84 -8.27 -35.65
C GLU A 866 24.58 -9.69 -36.19
N VAL A 867 23.57 -9.84 -37.04
CA VAL A 867 23.01 -11.13 -37.46
C VAL A 867 24.01 -12.01 -38.21
N ALA A 868 24.94 -11.43 -38.98
CA ALA A 868 25.88 -12.20 -39.79
C ALA A 868 27.08 -12.74 -38.98
N SER A 869 27.48 -12.01 -37.93
CA SER A 869 28.67 -12.32 -37.13
C SER A 869 28.33 -12.98 -35.80
N GLY A 870 27.09 -12.81 -35.31
CA GLY A 870 26.68 -13.21 -33.96
C GLY A 870 27.26 -12.33 -32.85
N LEU A 871 27.93 -11.23 -33.20
CA LEU A 871 28.54 -10.34 -32.21
C LEU A 871 27.45 -9.56 -31.47
N THR A 872 27.46 -9.70 -30.14
CA THR A 872 26.59 -8.96 -29.22
C THR A 872 27.33 -7.79 -28.59
N GLU A 873 26.70 -6.63 -28.58
CA GLU A 873 27.16 -5.41 -27.91
C GLU A 873 26.08 -4.91 -26.96
N ILE A 874 26.44 -4.58 -25.72
CA ILE A 874 25.52 -3.94 -24.78
C ILE A 874 25.36 -2.48 -25.22
N LEU A 875 24.15 -2.11 -25.65
CA LEU A 875 23.83 -0.72 -26.02
C LEU A 875 23.44 0.11 -24.80
N LEU A 876 22.73 -0.49 -23.85
CA LEU A 876 22.20 0.21 -22.68
C LEU A 876 22.15 -0.72 -21.48
N GLU A 877 22.47 -0.17 -20.31
CA GLU A 877 22.18 -0.81 -19.02
C GLU A 877 21.29 0.11 -18.19
N CYS A 878 20.27 -0.47 -17.56
CA CYS A 878 19.45 0.23 -16.57
C CYS A 878 18.98 -0.72 -15.48
N ASN A 879 18.37 -0.18 -14.42
CA ASN A 879 17.97 -1.00 -13.27
C ASN A 879 16.90 -2.04 -13.63
N THR A 880 15.87 -1.66 -14.39
CA THR A 880 14.86 -2.59 -14.92
C THR A 880 14.20 -2.00 -16.17
N PHE A 881 14.25 -2.70 -17.30
CA PHE A 881 13.52 -2.41 -18.53
C PHE A 881 12.11 -2.98 -18.47
N GLU A 882 11.16 -2.20 -18.97
CA GLU A 882 9.74 -2.56 -19.03
C GLU A 882 9.27 -2.70 -20.47
N ALA A 883 9.78 -1.86 -21.37
CA ALA A 883 9.48 -1.96 -22.79
C ALA A 883 10.56 -1.27 -23.63
N VAL A 884 10.92 -1.88 -24.75
CA VAL A 884 11.81 -1.30 -25.75
C VAL A 884 11.18 -1.42 -27.14
N ARG A 885 11.20 -0.33 -27.91
CA ARG A 885 10.75 -0.32 -29.31
C ARG A 885 11.67 0.51 -30.19
N PHE A 886 11.89 0.04 -31.42
CA PHE A 886 12.69 0.74 -32.42
C PHE A 886 11.80 1.43 -33.44
N ASP A 887 12.09 2.69 -33.74
CA ASP A 887 11.49 3.46 -34.81
C ASP A 887 12.47 3.51 -36.00
N PRO A 888 12.19 2.76 -37.08
CA PRO A 888 13.09 2.63 -38.21
C PRO A 888 13.18 3.88 -39.09
N LEU A 889 12.21 4.81 -38.99
CA LEU A 889 12.24 6.02 -39.82
C LEU A 889 13.16 7.09 -39.23
N ASN A 890 13.14 7.22 -37.91
CA ASN A 890 13.98 8.18 -37.20
C ASN A 890 15.27 7.57 -36.66
N GLU A 891 15.44 6.25 -36.81
CA GLU A 891 16.52 5.46 -36.20
C GLU A 891 16.62 5.63 -34.68
N ILE A 892 15.49 5.78 -33.98
CA ILE A 892 15.46 6.01 -32.52
C ILE A 892 14.93 4.77 -31.79
N VAL A 893 15.48 4.48 -30.62
CA VAL A 893 14.94 3.47 -29.69
C VAL A 893 14.18 4.16 -28.56
N TYR A 894 12.92 3.81 -28.38
CA TYR A 894 12.11 4.17 -27.23
C TYR A 894 12.31 3.14 -26.13
N VAL A 895 12.71 3.59 -24.95
CA VAL A 895 12.99 2.74 -23.80
C VAL A 895 12.14 3.21 -22.63
N ILE A 896 11.34 2.32 -22.04
CA ILE A 896 10.75 2.54 -20.72
C ILE A 896 11.46 1.66 -19.71
N SER A 897 11.92 2.29 -18.64
CA SER A 897 12.59 1.63 -17.53
C SER A 897 12.18 2.22 -16.20
N HIS A 898 12.35 1.49 -15.11
CA HIS A 898 12.09 1.97 -13.76
C HIS A 898 13.15 1.47 -12.78
N ASP A 899 13.23 2.10 -11.60
CA ASP A 899 13.99 1.54 -10.49
C ASP A 899 13.08 0.53 -9.77
N SER A 900 13.57 -0.68 -9.50
CA SER A 900 12.81 -1.80 -8.92
C SER A 900 12.11 -1.54 -7.56
N ASN A 901 12.29 -0.36 -6.97
CA ASN A 901 11.61 0.12 -5.76
C ASN A 901 10.82 1.45 -5.98
N SER A 902 10.56 1.83 -7.23
CA SER A 902 10.00 3.12 -7.61
C SER A 902 8.82 2.93 -8.57
N GLU A 903 7.69 3.57 -8.25
CA GLU A 903 6.55 3.71 -9.18
C GLU A 903 6.82 4.72 -10.31
N VAL A 904 8.01 5.32 -10.34
CA VAL A 904 8.44 6.29 -11.36
C VAL A 904 9.21 5.57 -12.45
N PHE A 905 8.61 5.54 -13.63
CA PHE A 905 9.16 5.05 -14.87
C PHE A 905 9.83 6.22 -15.60
N SER A 906 10.82 5.90 -16.42
CA SER A 906 11.48 6.84 -17.31
C SER A 906 11.29 6.37 -18.74
N LEU A 907 10.74 7.25 -19.58
CA LEU A 907 10.72 7.09 -21.02
C LEU A 907 11.94 7.83 -21.56
N ASN A 908 12.84 7.07 -22.17
CA ASN A 908 14.07 7.56 -22.75
C ASN A 908 14.02 7.36 -24.26
N LEU A 909 14.33 8.41 -25.01
CA LEU A 909 14.60 8.32 -26.44
C LEU A 909 16.10 8.17 -26.63
N TRP A 910 16.51 7.11 -27.30
CA TRP A 910 17.91 6.77 -27.53
C TRP A 910 18.24 6.82 -29.01
N ASP A 911 19.32 7.53 -29.34
CA ASP A 911 19.95 7.42 -30.64
C ASP A 911 21.00 6.30 -30.57
N PRO A 912 20.81 5.18 -31.30
CA PRO A 912 21.73 4.06 -31.34
C PRO A 912 23.14 4.43 -31.83
N GLN A 913 23.29 5.54 -32.56
CA GLN A 913 24.58 5.97 -33.09
C GLN A 913 25.39 6.78 -32.08
N SER A 914 24.74 7.63 -31.28
CA SER A 914 25.42 8.49 -30.30
C SER A 914 25.54 7.90 -28.89
N MET A 915 24.80 6.84 -28.57
CA MET A 915 24.72 6.23 -27.23
C MET A 915 24.40 7.25 -26.11
N ILE A 916 23.72 8.34 -26.45
CA ILE A 916 23.32 9.38 -25.51
C ILE A 916 21.79 9.45 -25.51
N PRO A 917 21.13 9.49 -24.34
CA PRO A 917 19.70 9.71 -24.27
C PRO A 917 19.38 11.11 -24.83
N ILE A 918 18.62 11.14 -25.93
CA ILE A 918 18.17 12.36 -26.61
C ILE A 918 17.17 13.11 -25.72
N LEU A 919 16.32 12.36 -25.01
CA LEU A 919 15.29 12.90 -24.12
C LEU A 919 15.03 11.91 -22.99
N CYS A 920 14.93 12.40 -21.75
CA CYS A 920 14.55 11.61 -20.58
C CYS A 920 13.34 12.25 -19.92
N SER A 921 12.21 11.54 -19.90
CA SER A 921 10.99 11.99 -19.24
C SER A 921 10.59 10.99 -18.17
N LYS A 922 10.24 11.47 -16.97
CA LYS A 922 9.81 10.62 -15.85
C LYS A 922 8.30 10.72 -15.68
N PHE A 923 7.65 9.58 -15.52
CA PHE A 923 6.21 9.46 -15.36
C PHE A 923 5.88 8.33 -14.39
N ARG A 924 4.69 8.35 -13.77
CA ARG A 924 4.21 7.19 -13.00
C ARG A 924 3.26 6.38 -13.87
N ILE A 925 3.40 5.06 -13.89
CA ILE A 925 2.47 4.20 -14.63
C ILE A 925 1.04 4.34 -14.09
N SER A 926 0.86 4.61 -12.79
CA SER A 926 -0.46 4.86 -12.19
C SER A 926 -1.18 6.09 -12.76
N ASP A 927 -0.45 7.03 -13.37
CA ASP A 927 -1.04 8.19 -14.06
C ASP A 927 -1.53 7.85 -15.48
N LEU A 928 -1.18 6.67 -15.99
CA LEU A 928 -1.43 6.23 -17.36
C LEU A 928 -2.44 5.09 -17.37
N ARG A 929 -3.47 5.22 -18.22
CA ARG A 929 -4.45 4.15 -18.47
C ARG A 929 -3.99 3.16 -19.56
N ILE A 930 -2.69 3.14 -19.83
CA ILE A 930 -2.07 2.34 -20.89
C ILE A 930 -0.73 1.75 -20.37
N SER A 931 -0.36 0.56 -20.83
CA SER A 931 0.86 -0.15 -20.39
C SER A 931 2.14 0.51 -20.91
N ALA A 932 3.29 0.18 -20.32
CA ALA A 932 4.60 0.64 -20.80
C ALA A 932 4.81 0.31 -22.29
N GLN A 933 4.54 -0.93 -22.69
CA GLN A 933 4.64 -1.35 -24.08
C GLN A 933 3.68 -0.56 -25.01
N GLN A 934 2.46 -0.21 -24.57
CA GLN A 934 1.54 0.65 -25.35
C GLN A 934 2.12 2.04 -25.59
N ILE A 935 2.82 2.62 -24.61
CA ILE A 935 3.44 3.94 -24.72
C ILE A 935 4.60 3.91 -25.72
N CYS A 936 5.52 2.95 -25.60
CA CYS A 936 6.63 2.81 -26.54
C CYS A 936 6.15 2.62 -27.98
N TYR A 937 5.12 1.79 -28.19
CA TYR A 937 4.58 1.53 -29.51
C TYR A 937 3.84 2.73 -30.11
N LEU A 938 3.05 3.47 -29.32
CA LEU A 938 2.37 4.69 -29.79
C LEU A 938 3.35 5.80 -30.21
N LEU A 939 4.50 5.88 -29.55
CA LEU A 939 5.52 6.89 -29.82
C LEU A 939 6.35 6.60 -31.08
N SER A 940 6.47 5.33 -31.47
CA SER A 940 7.15 4.92 -32.70
C SER A 940 6.30 5.05 -33.97
N VAL A 941 5.04 5.50 -33.88
CA VAL A 941 4.19 5.68 -35.07
C VAL A 941 4.59 6.96 -35.82
N PRO A 942 4.79 6.93 -37.15
CA PRO A 942 5.44 8.01 -37.92
C PRO A 942 4.67 9.34 -38.05
N ASP A 943 3.39 9.39 -37.67
CA ASP A 943 2.48 10.45 -38.13
C ASP A 943 2.30 11.58 -37.08
N GLY A 944 3.02 12.69 -37.29
CA GLY A 944 3.14 13.80 -36.33
C GLY A 944 1.84 14.55 -35.99
N GLU A 945 0.81 14.52 -36.85
CA GLU A 945 -0.51 15.10 -36.54
C GLU A 945 -1.35 14.21 -35.62
N LYS A 946 -1.09 12.88 -35.60
CA LYS A 946 -1.88 11.91 -34.82
C LYS A 946 -1.31 11.64 -33.44
N GLN A 947 0.01 11.77 -33.26
CA GLN A 947 0.64 11.85 -31.93
C GLN A 947 -0.07 12.93 -31.07
N ASN A 948 -0.42 14.08 -31.66
CA ASN A 948 -1.13 15.16 -30.95
C ASN A 948 -2.63 14.89 -30.71
N LYS A 949 -3.32 14.14 -31.58
CA LYS A 949 -4.76 13.82 -31.44
C LYS A 949 -5.03 12.71 -30.43
N PHE A 950 -4.18 11.69 -30.34
CA PHE A 950 -4.34 10.61 -29.35
C PHE A 950 -4.02 11.10 -27.92
N VAL A 951 -3.05 12.00 -27.79
CA VAL A 951 -2.72 12.72 -26.55
C VAL A 951 -3.87 13.62 -26.07
N TYR A 952 -4.73 14.05 -26.99
CA TYR A 952 -5.95 14.79 -26.65
C TYR A 952 -7.04 13.91 -26.04
N THR A 953 -6.98 12.60 -26.28
CA THR A 953 -7.97 11.63 -25.80
C THR A 953 -7.54 10.98 -24.47
N ILE A 954 -6.23 10.93 -24.19
CA ILE A 954 -5.67 10.66 -22.86
C ILE A 954 -5.76 11.94 -22.02
N LYS A 955 -6.97 12.26 -21.53
CA LYS A 955 -7.16 13.37 -20.58
C LYS A 955 -6.76 12.94 -19.17
N GLN A 956 -5.53 13.27 -18.78
CA GLN A 956 -5.18 13.91 -17.50
C GLN A 956 -3.68 14.23 -17.45
N SER A 957 -3.37 15.52 -17.30
CA SER A 957 -2.15 16.24 -16.84
C SER A 957 -0.70 15.77 -17.10
N SER A 958 -0.39 14.51 -17.41
CA SER A 958 1.00 14.02 -17.37
C SER A 958 1.67 13.85 -18.75
N VAL A 959 0.89 13.83 -19.85
CA VAL A 959 1.44 13.57 -21.20
C VAL A 959 1.68 14.86 -22.01
N GLN A 960 0.99 15.97 -21.72
CA GLN A 960 1.18 17.23 -22.46
C GLN A 960 2.53 17.91 -22.20
N SER A 961 3.19 17.65 -21.07
CA SER A 961 4.57 18.11 -20.83
C SER A 961 5.60 17.37 -21.70
N ILE A 962 5.33 16.10 -22.03
CA ILE A 962 6.25 15.21 -22.75
C ILE A 962 6.38 15.62 -24.23
N LEU A 963 5.31 16.18 -24.83
CA LEU A 963 5.30 16.54 -26.26
C LEU A 963 5.57 18.02 -26.56
N ARG A 964 5.42 18.93 -25.58
CA ARG A 964 5.82 20.34 -25.78
C ARG A 964 7.33 20.51 -25.98
N GLU A 965 8.14 19.64 -25.38
CA GLU A 965 9.59 19.64 -25.60
C GLU A 965 9.98 19.23 -27.03
N LYS A 966 9.17 18.39 -27.72
CA LYS A 966 9.37 18.08 -29.15
C LYS A 966 9.17 19.29 -30.06
N THR A 967 8.26 20.20 -29.72
CA THR A 967 7.99 21.41 -30.53
C THR A 967 8.93 22.58 -30.25
N GLU A 968 9.52 22.66 -29.05
CA GLU A 968 10.50 23.72 -28.71
C GLU A 968 11.95 23.32 -29.01
N GLY A 969 12.28 22.02 -29.00
CA GLY A 969 13.62 21.50 -29.35
C GLY A 969 13.97 21.58 -30.83
N ALA A 970 12.99 21.51 -31.74
CA ALA A 970 13.22 21.64 -33.18
C ALA A 970 13.50 23.10 -33.65
N LEU A 971 13.49 24.08 -32.74
CA LEU A 971 13.87 25.47 -33.00
C LEU A 971 15.28 25.81 -32.48
N PHE A 972 16.01 24.83 -31.91
CA PHE A 972 17.41 24.96 -31.49
C PHE A 972 18.24 23.75 -31.93
N SER A 973 18.29 23.47 -33.23
CA SER A 973 19.40 22.81 -33.93
C SER A 973 19.36 23.14 -35.41
#